data_AF-A0A6G1HKC8-F1
#
_entry.id   AF-A0A6G1HKC8-F1
#
_cell.length_a   1.000
_cell.length_b   1.000
_cell.length_c   1.000
_cell.angle_alpha   90.00
_cell.angle_beta   90.00
_cell.angle_gamma   90.00
#
_symmetry.space_group_name_H-M   'P 1'
#
loop_
_entity.id
_entity.type
_entity.pdbx_description
1 polymer ?
#
loop_
_entity_poly.entity_id
_entity_poly.type
_entity_poly.pdbx_seq_one_letter_code
_entity_poly.pdbx_strand_id
1 'polypeptide(L)'
;MSLSECWRDALGEVGFLSIVASNLSSDTDKDLAMQMLRFIGNCCYYHGANRERLAPHFQRVVQCLDREELRGLSLSVINNFLDANSEAKSEYEDEDEDEGKDETENDAEKAESEYHADSIALPTAFSCGLQDALAKLILSQKLAPTSDDYSCATGVLHDMCGFFDGTGEFPLDEDDIEKSEKLLSTQSDFFLESLLSLIPTLEWWWTAEALLKSPVVRARIAHSPSLVNAVLQFFENYTRIRNAEAVAAKPSFDLDDFKDGFIEAMADIAGQIPTPDPAVLSTNHVVSVTLLWLQPQLSSLQHTCASLMLGNIATSNAVTSALVVDLKAHIPAIKLLDHYRALGRIEESTDTIHAILGLLCNLALPVGNKHSLFGSQLLLAANLPNFPLPLLTATIKLIRRLVHSFENPTLVAGLLNQDPLLWNKDNLTLTHLLQHTREHASNPQLKKDLGLLAAQFIRAAFDASSPNRTILANIIYHNDMMMEALLRDAADMPPTRVGNPSLMALALATRERTGAHAVLRNCRRLWGSRNKSGIMLWNDVDDAEDGSPWFEDEEEEEEDEDEEDEEDRDERPPREKKVCSLSDLLGWSPGLKEPWSADRQHRLIIAAQIAALPKKGLKNRDREWLENYVRDEEKARESHEADMKRRKRQKAESESGTEDDDEEDEEEEDYEAFAKDEDEDLGMDWQKRLMS
;
A
#
# COMPACT_ATOMS: atom_id res chain seq x y z
N MET A 1 44.21 37.20 26.20
CA MET A 1 44.86 37.24 24.88
C MET A 1 43.73 37.16 23.90
N SER A 2 43.53 38.20 23.08
CA SER A 2 42.47 38.20 22.06
C SER A 2 42.69 37.02 21.10
N LEU A 3 41.60 36.38 20.70
CA LEU A 3 41.52 35.24 19.78
C LEU A 3 42.02 35.56 18.36
N SER A 4 42.67 36.70 18.11
CA SER A 4 43.29 36.97 16.80
C SER A 4 44.55 36.12 16.65
N GLU A 5 44.36 34.89 16.21
CA GLU A 5 45.36 33.82 16.12
C GLU A 5 46.26 33.94 14.88
N CYS A 6 46.69 35.16 14.54
CA CYS A 6 47.55 35.44 13.38
C CYS A 6 48.88 34.65 13.38
N TRP A 7 49.27 34.09 14.53
CA TRP A 7 50.42 33.20 14.63
C TRP A 7 50.20 31.85 13.92
N ARG A 8 48.96 31.35 13.84
CA ARG A 8 48.63 30.09 13.15
C ARG A 8 48.90 30.21 11.65
N ASP A 9 48.48 31.33 11.05
CA ASP A 9 48.77 31.67 9.66
C ASP A 9 50.26 31.77 9.41
N ALA A 10 50.94 32.61 10.20
CA ALA A 10 52.37 32.87 10.02
C ALA A 10 53.20 31.58 10.12
N LEU A 11 52.86 30.67 11.06
CA LEU A 11 53.55 29.39 11.19
C LEU A 11 53.19 28.38 10.08
N GLY A 12 51.95 28.41 9.60
CA GLY A 12 51.51 27.62 8.45
C GLY A 12 52.22 28.04 7.16
N GLU A 13 52.23 29.34 6.87
CA GLU A 13 52.81 29.93 5.65
C GLU A 13 54.32 29.72 5.53
N VAL A 14 55.06 29.80 6.64
CA VAL A 14 56.50 29.50 6.65
C VAL A 14 56.81 28.00 6.58
N GLY A 15 55.79 27.14 6.52
CA GLY A 15 55.91 25.69 6.41
C GLY A 15 56.30 25.01 7.72
N PHE A 16 56.26 25.71 8.86
CA PHE A 16 56.66 25.15 10.14
C PHE A 16 55.74 24.01 10.57
N LEU A 17 54.42 24.13 10.32
CA LEU A 17 53.46 23.05 10.53
C LEU A 17 53.84 21.78 9.75
N SER A 18 54.12 21.90 8.45
CA SER A 18 54.53 20.75 7.64
C SER A 18 55.85 20.15 8.12
N ILE A 19 56.82 20.96 8.55
CA ILE A 19 58.08 20.46 9.13
C ILE A 19 57.80 19.66 10.40
N VAL A 20 56.99 20.18 11.32
CA VAL A 20 56.64 19.49 12.58
C VAL A 20 55.90 18.19 12.26
N ALA A 21 54.84 18.24 11.45
CA ALA A 21 54.09 17.06 11.05
C ALA A 21 54.96 16.03 10.32
N SER A 22 55.94 16.46 9.52
CA SER A 22 56.83 15.56 8.79
C SER A 22 57.83 14.80 9.66
N ASN A 23 58.17 15.36 10.82
CA ASN A 23 59.08 14.76 11.79
C ASN A 23 58.36 13.89 12.83
N LEU A 24 57.02 13.85 12.80
CA LEU A 24 56.24 12.93 13.62
C LEU A 24 56.40 11.50 13.08
N SER A 25 56.95 10.61 13.90
CA SER A 25 57.23 9.22 13.51
C SER A 25 57.01 8.27 14.69
N SER A 26 56.96 6.96 14.40
CA SER A 26 56.89 5.93 15.44
C SER A 26 58.06 6.01 16.43
N ASP A 27 59.22 6.48 15.96
CA ASP A 27 60.49 6.50 16.71
C ASP A 27 60.70 7.84 17.44
N THR A 28 59.81 8.81 17.24
CA THR A 28 59.90 10.11 17.90
C THR A 28 59.74 9.91 19.42
N ASP A 29 60.66 10.53 20.17
CA ASP A 29 60.60 10.55 21.63
C ASP A 29 59.19 10.94 22.11
N LYS A 30 58.71 10.27 23.17
CA LYS A 30 57.34 10.43 23.66
C LYS A 30 57.02 11.90 23.96
N ASP A 31 57.86 12.57 24.75
CA ASP A 31 57.57 13.92 25.22
C ASP A 31 57.61 14.90 24.05
N LEU A 32 58.56 14.70 23.13
CA LEU A 32 58.61 15.47 21.89
C LEU A 32 57.36 15.26 21.02
N ALA A 33 56.95 14.01 20.80
CA ALA A 33 55.76 13.68 20.02
C ALA A 33 54.48 14.30 20.61
N MET A 34 54.35 14.32 21.95
CA MET A 34 53.24 15.00 22.63
C MET A 34 53.25 16.52 22.35
N GLN A 35 54.41 17.18 22.38
CA GLN A 35 54.50 18.61 22.06
C GLN A 35 54.19 18.88 20.58
N MET A 36 54.65 18.00 19.69
CA MET A 36 54.36 18.11 18.26
C MET A 36 52.87 17.95 17.98
N LEU A 37 52.20 16.96 18.58
CA LEU A 37 50.75 16.77 18.44
C LEU A 37 49.97 17.96 18.99
N ARG A 38 50.32 18.50 20.17
CA ARG A 38 49.69 19.71 20.70
C ARG A 38 49.86 20.90 19.77
N PHE A 39 51.05 21.08 19.22
CA PHE A 39 51.33 22.13 18.25
C PHE A 39 50.48 21.98 16.99
N ILE A 40 50.43 20.77 16.41
CA ILE A 40 49.62 20.47 15.22
C ILE A 40 48.13 20.72 15.49
N GLY A 41 47.61 20.19 16.61
CA GLY A 41 46.19 20.33 16.98
C GLY A 41 45.78 21.77 17.17
N ASN A 42 46.63 22.58 17.83
CA ASN A 42 46.38 24.01 17.96
C ASN A 42 46.47 24.75 16.63
N CYS A 43 47.34 24.36 15.70
CA CYS A 43 47.41 25.01 14.39
C CYS A 43 46.19 24.71 13.52
N CYS A 44 45.54 23.55 13.70
CA CYS A 44 44.39 23.11 12.89
C CYS A 44 43.03 23.49 13.49
N TYR A 45 42.98 23.81 14.78
CA TYR A 45 41.75 24.28 15.43
C TYR A 45 41.26 25.54 14.73
N TYR A 46 40.01 25.58 14.27
CA TYR A 46 39.42 26.71 13.52
C TYR A 46 40.35 27.28 12.41
N HIS A 47 41.05 26.42 11.65
CA HIS A 47 41.98 26.91 10.62
C HIS A 47 42.08 26.00 9.38
N GLY A 48 41.23 26.26 8.38
CA GLY A 48 41.11 25.51 7.14
C GLY A 48 42.41 25.38 6.35
N ALA A 49 43.13 26.49 6.16
CA ALA A 49 44.38 26.49 5.40
C ALA A 49 45.48 25.64 6.08
N ASN A 50 45.49 25.57 7.41
CA ASN A 50 46.42 24.70 8.13
C ASN A 50 46.02 23.22 8.07
N ARG A 51 44.73 22.91 8.01
CA ARG A 51 44.25 21.54 7.73
C ARG A 51 44.73 21.09 6.35
N GLU A 52 44.58 21.91 5.32
CA GLU A 52 45.11 21.61 3.97
C GLU A 52 46.63 21.35 4.01
N ARG A 53 47.40 22.17 4.74
CA ARG A 53 48.85 21.98 4.90
C ARG A 53 49.21 20.71 5.68
N LEU A 54 48.37 20.27 6.63
CA LEU A 54 48.57 19.05 7.39
C LEU A 54 48.24 17.79 6.55
N ALA A 55 47.31 17.89 5.60
CA ALA A 55 46.76 16.75 4.87
C ALA A 55 47.83 15.79 4.30
N PRO A 56 48.91 16.24 3.63
CA PRO A 56 49.97 15.34 3.11
C PRO A 56 50.75 14.57 4.19
N HIS A 57 50.58 14.92 5.46
CA HIS A 57 51.28 14.33 6.61
C HIS A 57 50.32 13.70 7.62
N PHE A 58 49.01 13.75 7.38
CA PHE A 58 47.99 13.32 8.32
C PHE A 58 48.13 11.86 8.73
N GLN A 59 48.58 10.98 7.83
CA GLN A 59 48.86 9.57 8.14
C GLN A 59 49.78 9.38 9.35
N ARG A 60 50.73 10.30 9.59
CA ARG A 60 51.62 10.23 10.75
C ARG A 60 50.88 10.49 12.07
N VAL A 61 49.87 11.36 12.06
CA VAL A 61 48.98 11.58 13.21
C VAL A 61 48.16 10.32 13.47
N VAL A 62 47.61 9.70 12.41
CA VAL A 62 46.88 8.44 12.51
C VAL A 62 47.74 7.32 13.12
N GLN A 63 49.00 7.19 12.68
CA GLN A 63 49.94 6.20 13.23
C GLN A 63 50.22 6.40 14.73
N CYS A 64 50.07 7.61 15.27
CA CYS A 64 50.22 7.85 16.70
C CYS A 64 49.09 7.22 17.54
N LEU A 65 47.96 6.81 16.94
CA LEU A 65 46.89 6.08 17.64
C LEU A 65 47.34 4.71 18.16
N ASP A 66 48.36 4.10 17.53
CA ASP A 66 48.93 2.83 17.97
C ASP A 66 49.71 2.94 19.29
N ARG A 67 50.11 4.16 19.67
CA ARG A 67 50.85 4.46 20.90
C ARG A 67 49.87 4.93 21.99
N GLU A 68 49.68 4.09 23.00
CA GLU A 68 48.72 4.32 24.10
C GLU A 68 48.92 5.69 24.76
N GLU A 69 50.17 6.10 24.97
CA GLU A 69 50.49 7.37 25.60
C GLU A 69 50.28 8.63 24.74
N LEU A 70 50.11 8.48 23.42
CA LEU A 70 49.86 9.59 22.49
C LEU A 70 48.42 9.64 22.00
N ARG A 71 47.63 8.61 22.32
CA ARG A 71 46.32 8.36 21.72
C ARG A 71 45.34 9.51 21.92
N GLY A 72 45.10 9.93 23.16
CA GLY A 72 44.18 11.04 23.44
C GLY A 72 44.54 12.34 22.73
N LEU A 73 45.83 12.68 22.67
CA LEU A 73 46.30 13.85 21.91
C LEU A 73 46.11 13.67 20.40
N SER A 74 46.39 12.47 19.88
CA SER A 74 46.22 12.17 18.45
C SER A 74 44.76 12.26 18.04
N LEU A 75 43.85 11.73 18.86
CA LEU A 75 42.41 11.83 18.67
C LEU A 75 41.93 13.28 18.69
N SER A 76 42.42 14.10 19.62
CA SER A 76 42.12 15.54 19.65
C SER A 76 42.60 16.26 18.38
N VAL A 77 43.81 15.94 17.87
CA VAL A 77 44.32 16.50 16.60
C VAL A 77 43.45 16.06 15.43
N ILE A 78 43.06 14.79 15.39
CA ILE A 78 42.19 14.24 14.35
C ILE A 78 40.82 14.93 14.38
N ASN A 79 40.25 15.14 15.58
CA ASN A 79 38.99 15.85 15.74
C ASN A 79 39.08 17.27 15.18
N ASN A 80 40.09 18.04 15.59
CA ASN A 80 40.31 19.40 15.08
C ASN A 80 40.52 19.43 13.55
N PHE A 81 41.13 18.38 13.00
CA PHE A 81 41.34 18.25 11.56
C PHE A 81 40.04 17.99 10.80
N LEU A 82 39.11 17.23 11.38
CA LEU A 82 37.81 16.92 10.78
C LEU A 82 36.74 17.99 11.04
N ASP A 83 36.89 18.77 12.11
CA ASP A 83 35.95 19.81 12.54
C ASP A 83 36.03 21.07 11.66
N ALA A 84 35.71 20.91 10.37
CA ALA A 84 35.71 21.96 9.36
C ALA A 84 34.63 23.04 9.64
N ASN A 85 33.53 22.67 10.29
CA ASN A 85 32.36 23.53 10.50
C ASN A 85 32.55 24.57 11.61
N SER A 86 33.61 24.44 12.38
CA SER A 86 33.91 25.30 13.50
C SER A 86 34.21 26.74 13.05
N GLU A 87 34.88 26.96 11.92
CA GLU A 87 35.26 28.31 11.45
C GLU A 87 34.05 29.20 11.14
N ALA A 88 33.04 28.63 10.47
CA ALA A 88 31.81 29.34 10.12
C ALA A 88 31.08 29.87 11.36
N LYS A 89 31.00 29.09 12.44
CA LYS A 89 30.27 29.52 13.66
C LYS A 89 30.91 30.72 14.36
N SER A 90 32.24 30.86 14.29
CA SER A 90 32.95 31.93 15.00
C SER A 90 32.82 33.31 14.36
N GLU A 91 32.61 33.37 13.04
CA GLU A 91 32.56 34.65 12.31
C GLU A 91 31.19 35.34 12.45
N TYR A 92 30.10 34.57 12.65
CA TYR A 92 28.75 35.11 12.83
C TYR A 92 28.40 35.51 14.27
N GLU A 93 28.97 34.86 15.30
CA GLU A 93 28.64 35.19 16.70
C GLU A 93 29.16 36.58 17.14
N ASP A 94 30.17 37.14 16.46
CA ASP A 94 30.77 38.43 16.82
C ASP A 94 30.10 39.64 16.14
N GLU A 95 29.24 39.45 15.13
CA GLU A 95 28.62 40.56 14.35
C GLU A 95 27.17 40.90 14.76
N ASP A 96 26.49 40.03 15.51
CA ASP A 96 25.04 40.14 15.78
C ASP A 96 24.64 41.10 16.94
N GLU A 97 25.59 41.78 17.59
CA GLU A 97 25.26 42.64 18.74
C GLU A 97 24.88 44.09 18.41
N ASP A 98 25.08 44.65 17.20
CA ASP A 98 24.91 46.12 17.04
C ASP A 98 24.14 46.75 15.84
N GLU A 99 23.86 46.13 14.68
CA GLU A 99 23.23 46.90 13.57
C GLU A 99 22.17 46.18 12.71
N GLY A 100 20.96 46.80 12.62
CA GLY A 100 20.05 46.82 11.46
C GLY A 100 19.80 45.55 10.61
N LYS A 101 18.70 44.84 10.91
CA LYS A 101 18.31 43.50 10.44
C LYS A 101 17.90 43.24 8.97
N ASP A 102 18.08 44.12 7.99
CA ASP A 102 17.32 43.96 6.71
C ASP A 102 18.13 43.68 5.41
N GLU A 103 19.47 43.59 5.40
CA GLU A 103 20.23 43.40 4.14
C GLU A 103 21.28 42.25 4.11
N THR A 104 21.54 41.51 5.20
CA THR A 104 22.69 40.58 5.30
C THR A 104 22.45 39.11 4.92
N GLU A 105 21.20 38.68 4.73
CA GLU A 105 20.87 37.25 4.54
C GLU A 105 21.45 36.66 3.24
N ASN A 106 21.60 37.45 2.17
CA ASN A 106 22.15 37.01 0.88
C ASN A 106 23.69 36.90 0.86
N ASP A 107 24.40 37.67 1.69
CA ASP A 107 25.86 37.63 1.73
C ASP A 107 26.36 36.47 2.61
N ALA A 108 25.58 36.07 3.63
CA ALA A 108 25.83 34.88 4.43
C ALA A 108 25.69 33.59 3.60
N GLU A 109 24.58 33.42 2.85
CA GLU A 109 24.39 32.25 1.96
C GLU A 109 25.52 32.13 0.91
N LYS A 110 26.05 33.25 0.43
CA LYS A 110 27.13 33.25 -0.56
C LYS A 110 28.48 32.86 0.06
N ALA A 111 28.80 33.34 1.27
CA ALA A 111 30.01 32.97 1.99
C ALA A 111 30.01 31.48 2.40
N GLU A 112 28.87 30.95 2.82
CA GLU A 112 28.69 29.51 3.10
C GLU A 112 28.93 28.66 1.84
N SER A 113 28.43 29.09 0.68
CA SER A 113 28.61 28.35 -0.59
C SER A 113 30.05 28.28 -1.10
N GLU A 114 30.89 29.28 -0.82
CA GLU A 114 32.31 29.28 -1.21
C GLU A 114 33.17 28.41 -0.28
N TYR A 115 32.73 28.19 0.98
CA TYR A 115 33.48 27.41 1.97
C TYR A 115 33.32 25.89 1.82
N HIS A 116 32.22 25.43 1.22
CA HIS A 116 31.93 24.00 1.06
C HIS A 116 32.87 23.27 0.08
N ALA A 117 33.51 23.97 -0.85
CA ALA A 117 34.25 23.35 -1.95
C ALA A 117 35.61 22.74 -1.57
N ASP A 118 36.17 23.05 -0.39
CA ASP A 118 37.60 22.83 -0.09
C ASP A 118 37.91 21.89 1.09
N SER A 119 36.98 21.07 1.57
CA SER A 119 37.28 20.12 2.67
C SER A 119 38.15 18.93 2.21
N ILE A 120 39.44 19.18 2.00
CA ILE A 120 40.49 18.17 1.74
C ILE A 120 40.65 17.21 2.93
N ALA A 121 40.17 17.59 4.11
CA ALA A 121 40.32 16.85 5.35
C ALA A 121 39.73 15.43 5.26
N LEU A 122 38.49 15.30 4.80
CA LEU A 122 37.78 14.02 4.82
C LEU A 122 38.35 13.00 3.80
N PRO A 123 38.54 13.34 2.51
CA PRO A 123 39.19 12.43 1.56
C PRO A 123 40.59 12.00 2.03
N THR A 124 41.33 12.94 2.65
CA THR A 124 42.65 12.66 3.21
C THR A 124 42.55 11.66 4.36
N ALA A 125 41.65 11.89 5.31
CA ALA A 125 41.44 11.01 6.47
C ALA A 125 41.16 9.56 6.04
N PHE A 126 40.29 9.40 5.06
CA PHE A 126 39.97 8.08 4.52
C PHE A 126 41.13 7.43 3.75
N SER A 127 41.84 8.20 2.92
CA SER A 127 43.01 7.72 2.19
C SER A 127 44.16 7.28 3.11
N CYS A 128 44.22 7.85 4.33
CA CYS A 128 45.22 7.52 5.34
C CYS A 128 44.86 6.30 6.19
N GLY A 129 43.67 5.71 6.01
CA GLY A 129 43.21 4.56 6.78
C GLY A 129 42.81 4.89 8.22
N LEU A 130 42.40 6.14 8.49
CA LEU A 130 41.94 6.57 9.83
C LEU A 130 40.80 5.68 10.34
N GLN A 131 39.85 5.34 9.47
CA GLN A 131 38.69 4.52 9.77
C GLN A 131 39.08 3.11 10.27
N ASP A 132 40.07 2.47 9.64
CA ASP A 132 40.57 1.17 10.07
C ASP A 132 41.32 1.28 11.41
N ALA A 133 42.07 2.36 11.61
CA ALA A 133 42.78 2.62 12.85
C ALA A 133 41.81 2.83 14.02
N LEU A 134 40.76 3.65 13.83
CA LEU A 134 39.71 3.89 14.82
C LEU A 134 38.90 2.62 15.10
N ALA A 135 38.46 1.89 14.07
CA ALA A 135 37.72 0.64 14.26
C ALA A 135 38.55 -0.39 15.04
N LYS A 136 39.83 -0.58 14.69
CA LYS A 136 40.74 -1.45 15.46
C LYS A 136 40.90 -0.97 16.89
N LEU A 137 41.06 0.33 17.09
CA LEU A 137 41.27 0.92 18.39
C LEU A 137 40.08 0.67 19.31
N ILE A 138 38.87 0.90 18.80
CA ILE A 138 37.64 0.74 19.57
C ILE A 138 37.31 -0.75 19.78
N LEU A 139 37.36 -1.58 18.73
CA LEU A 139 37.04 -3.01 18.85
C LEU A 139 38.03 -3.81 19.68
N SER A 140 39.31 -3.42 19.71
CA SER A 140 40.31 -4.12 20.51
C SER A 140 40.08 -3.98 22.02
N GLN A 141 39.04 -3.23 22.45
CA GLN A 141 38.75 -2.89 23.85
C GLN A 141 39.96 -2.25 24.56
N LYS A 142 40.91 -1.70 23.79
CA LYS A 142 42.04 -0.93 24.31
C LYS A 142 41.58 0.40 24.91
N LEU A 143 40.37 0.82 24.59
CA LEU A 143 39.68 1.96 25.17
C LEU A 143 38.57 1.46 26.09
N ALA A 144 38.59 1.92 27.35
CA ALA A 144 37.47 1.69 28.24
C ALA A 144 36.27 2.50 27.73
N PRO A 145 35.05 1.94 27.65
CA PRO A 145 33.88 2.68 27.16
C PRO A 145 33.59 4.00 27.90
N THR A 146 34.09 4.14 29.13
CA THR A 146 33.93 5.34 29.96
C THR A 146 35.12 6.31 29.89
N SER A 147 36.09 6.08 29.01
CA SER A 147 37.28 6.94 28.90
C SER A 147 37.05 8.11 27.94
N ASP A 148 37.69 9.25 28.21
CA ASP A 148 37.65 10.41 27.31
C ASP A 148 38.19 10.06 25.92
N ASP A 149 39.21 9.20 25.85
CA ASP A 149 39.75 8.68 24.57
C ASP A 149 38.71 7.87 23.80
N TYR A 150 37.88 7.08 24.48
CA TYR A 150 36.75 6.38 23.84
C TYR A 150 35.78 7.41 23.27
N SER A 151 35.30 8.34 24.11
CA SER A 151 34.39 9.41 23.69
C SER A 151 34.93 10.20 22.48
N CYS A 152 36.23 10.54 22.47
CA CYS A 152 36.85 11.29 21.38
C CYS A 152 37.07 10.45 20.12
N ALA A 153 37.59 9.22 20.24
CA ALA A 153 37.70 8.29 19.10
C ALA A 153 36.34 8.04 18.47
N THR A 154 35.33 8.03 19.32
CA THR A 154 33.99 7.85 18.89
C THR A 154 33.54 9.16 18.18
N GLY A 155 33.61 10.35 18.78
CA GLY A 155 33.18 11.61 18.15
C GLY A 155 33.80 11.82 16.77
N VAL A 156 35.08 11.48 16.61
CA VAL A 156 35.77 11.46 15.32
C VAL A 156 35.07 10.55 14.29
N LEU A 157 34.70 9.32 14.65
CA LEU A 157 33.97 8.43 13.75
C LEU A 157 32.57 8.96 13.42
N HIS A 158 31.89 9.55 14.39
CA HIS A 158 30.58 10.17 14.18
C HIS A 158 30.69 11.30 13.14
N ASP A 159 31.65 12.20 13.32
CA ASP A 159 31.89 13.32 12.40
C ASP A 159 32.26 12.81 11.02
N MET A 160 33.11 11.78 10.93
CA MET A 160 33.40 11.10 9.65
C MET A 160 32.14 10.55 8.97
N CYS A 161 31.13 10.15 9.76
CA CYS A 161 29.89 9.58 9.21
C CYS A 161 28.82 10.62 8.90
N GLY A 162 28.76 11.75 9.61
CA GLY A 162 27.85 12.86 9.31
C GLY A 162 28.12 13.46 7.91
N PHE A 163 29.33 13.29 7.39
CA PHE A 163 29.64 13.57 5.99
C PHE A 163 29.05 12.57 4.98
N PHE A 164 28.30 11.53 5.36
CA PHE A 164 27.71 10.59 4.40
C PHE A 164 26.24 10.84 4.08
N ASP A 165 25.49 11.48 4.97
CA ASP A 165 24.04 11.62 4.81
C ASP A 165 23.61 12.93 4.14
N GLY A 166 24.51 13.90 3.98
CA GLY A 166 24.15 15.24 3.50
C GLY A 166 23.13 15.95 4.42
N THR A 167 22.93 15.46 5.63
CA THR A 167 22.05 16.00 6.67
C THR A 167 22.82 16.55 7.87
N GLY A 168 24.15 16.63 7.79
CA GLY A 168 24.89 17.60 8.59
C GLY A 168 24.27 19.01 8.44
N GLU A 169 24.63 19.95 9.30
CA GLU A 169 24.16 21.36 9.24
C GLU A 169 24.29 21.98 7.83
N PHE A 170 25.04 21.35 6.93
CA PHE A 170 25.19 21.75 5.53
C PHE A 170 25.01 20.56 4.57
N PRO A 171 24.08 20.64 3.60
CA PRO A 171 23.87 19.59 2.61
C PRO A 171 25.08 19.44 1.68
N LEU A 172 25.52 18.20 1.49
CA LEU A 172 26.54 17.89 0.50
C LEU A 172 25.98 18.04 -0.92
N ASP A 173 26.83 18.47 -1.85
CA ASP A 173 26.49 18.40 -3.27
C ASP A 173 26.48 16.94 -3.77
N GLU A 174 25.87 16.71 -4.93
CA GLU A 174 25.78 15.36 -5.52
C GLU A 174 27.17 14.74 -5.78
N ASP A 175 28.20 15.55 -6.07
CA ASP A 175 29.56 15.10 -6.35
C ASP A 175 30.26 14.56 -5.08
N ASP A 176 30.03 15.19 -3.93
CA ASP A 176 30.58 14.77 -2.64
C ASP A 176 29.85 13.55 -2.07
N ILE A 177 28.54 13.43 -2.29
CA ILE A 177 27.80 12.19 -2.02
C ILE A 177 28.38 11.06 -2.87
N GLU A 178 28.62 11.26 -4.18
CA GLU A 178 29.21 10.23 -5.05
C GLU A 178 30.63 9.84 -4.60
N LYS A 179 31.48 10.80 -4.22
CA LYS A 179 32.82 10.53 -3.69
C LYS A 179 32.76 9.73 -2.40
N SER A 180 31.86 10.08 -1.49
CA SER A 180 31.71 9.44 -0.19
C SER A 180 31.16 8.01 -0.33
N GLU A 181 30.20 7.81 -1.22
CA GLU A 181 29.68 6.49 -1.63
C GLU A 181 30.76 5.61 -2.26
N LYS A 182 31.53 6.16 -3.21
CA LYS A 182 32.67 5.46 -3.81
C LYS A 182 33.68 5.06 -2.75
N LEU A 183 33.88 5.90 -1.75
CA LEU A 183 34.82 5.61 -0.68
C LEU A 183 34.29 4.54 0.27
N LEU A 184 33.01 4.59 0.65
CA LEU A 184 32.32 3.52 1.38
C LEU A 184 32.35 2.19 0.62
N SER A 185 32.28 2.22 -0.72
CA SER A 185 32.38 1.01 -1.54
C SER A 185 33.74 0.31 -1.42
N THR A 186 34.80 1.05 -1.08
CA THR A 186 36.16 0.52 -0.92
C THR A 186 36.49 0.03 0.49
N GLN A 187 35.65 0.32 1.49
CA GLN A 187 35.92 -0.07 2.88
C GLN A 187 35.81 -1.59 3.08
N SER A 188 36.38 -2.12 4.15
CA SER A 188 36.24 -3.55 4.48
C SER A 188 34.87 -3.84 5.12
N ASP A 189 34.32 -5.04 4.92
CA ASP A 189 33.11 -5.48 5.65
C ASP A 189 33.37 -5.46 7.16
N PHE A 190 34.60 -5.78 7.59
CA PHE A 190 35.02 -5.70 8.98
C PHE A 190 34.82 -4.29 9.56
N PHE A 191 35.16 -3.22 8.83
CA PHE A 191 34.95 -1.85 9.28
C PHE A 191 33.47 -1.56 9.54
N LEU A 192 32.59 -1.92 8.59
CA LEU A 192 31.15 -1.71 8.73
C LEU A 192 30.54 -2.56 9.86
N GLU A 193 30.98 -3.81 10.02
CA GLU A 193 30.59 -4.66 11.15
C GLU A 193 31.00 -4.04 12.48
N SER A 194 32.25 -3.56 12.55
CA SER A 194 32.80 -2.88 13.73
C SER A 194 31.93 -1.71 14.10
N LEU A 195 31.63 -0.86 13.12
CA LEU A 195 30.89 0.36 13.32
C LEU A 195 29.47 0.04 13.79
N LEU A 196 28.73 -0.82 13.09
CA LEU A 196 27.38 -1.25 13.48
C LEU A 196 27.34 -1.90 14.87
N SER A 197 28.39 -2.64 15.27
CA SER A 197 28.47 -3.23 16.61
C SER A 197 28.69 -2.21 17.73
N LEU A 198 29.26 -1.04 17.40
CA LEU A 198 29.63 0.01 18.35
C LEU A 198 28.52 1.05 18.56
N ILE A 199 27.73 1.33 17.53
CA ILE A 199 26.67 2.36 17.59
C ILE A 199 25.73 2.20 18.80
N PRO A 200 25.27 0.99 19.19
CA PRO A 200 24.34 0.87 20.30
C PRO A 200 24.92 1.25 21.65
N THR A 201 26.25 1.37 21.76
CA THR A 201 26.93 1.79 23.00
C THR A 201 27.12 3.30 23.10
N LEU A 202 26.83 4.05 22.05
CA LEU A 202 27.34 5.42 21.86
C LEU A 202 26.26 6.49 21.67
N GLU A 203 24.97 6.15 21.71
CA GLU A 203 23.85 7.08 21.41
C GLU A 203 23.91 7.67 19.98
N TRP A 204 24.59 6.99 19.06
CA TRP A 204 24.85 7.46 17.69
C TRP A 204 23.85 7.01 16.66
N TRP A 205 22.59 7.14 17.00
CA TRP A 205 21.51 6.68 16.16
C TRP A 205 21.55 7.33 14.76
N TRP A 206 21.87 8.62 14.70
CA TRP A 206 22.13 9.40 13.48
C TRP A 206 23.19 8.77 12.57
N THR A 207 24.33 8.34 13.12
CA THR A 207 25.39 7.69 12.34
C THR A 207 24.94 6.33 11.78
N ALA A 208 24.23 5.54 12.59
CA ALA A 208 23.62 4.31 12.07
C ALA A 208 22.64 4.63 10.95
N GLU A 209 21.79 5.61 11.14
CA GLU A 209 20.79 6.03 10.17
C GLU A 209 21.44 6.50 8.87
N ALA A 210 22.45 7.37 8.94
CA ALA A 210 23.25 7.85 7.81
C ALA A 210 23.83 6.68 7.00
N LEU A 211 24.49 5.75 7.69
CA LEU A 211 25.06 4.57 7.07
C LEU A 211 23.99 3.66 6.46
N LEU A 212 22.87 3.49 7.15
CA LEU A 212 21.76 2.67 6.69
C LEU A 212 20.97 3.33 5.56
N LYS A 213 21.00 4.66 5.40
CA LYS A 213 20.43 5.39 4.26
C LYS A 213 21.31 5.27 3.01
N SER A 214 22.63 5.12 3.16
CA SER A 214 23.55 4.97 2.02
C SER A 214 23.20 3.76 1.14
N PRO A 215 22.83 3.96 -0.14
CA PRO A 215 22.58 2.88 -1.11
C PRO A 215 23.73 1.87 -1.21
N VAL A 216 24.99 2.35 -1.19
CA VAL A 216 26.18 1.50 -1.27
C VAL A 216 26.30 0.59 -0.05
N VAL A 217 26.11 1.14 1.16
CA VAL A 217 26.18 0.36 2.39
C VAL A 217 25.05 -0.65 2.45
N ARG A 218 23.82 -0.27 2.07
CA ARG A 218 22.67 -1.18 1.98
C ARG A 218 22.94 -2.33 1.03
N ALA A 219 23.50 -2.05 -0.14
CA ALA A 219 23.84 -3.07 -1.12
C ALA A 219 24.87 -4.04 -0.54
N ARG A 220 25.89 -3.54 0.16
CA ARG A 220 26.88 -4.39 0.84
C ARG A 220 26.27 -5.23 1.94
N ILE A 221 25.43 -4.64 2.80
CA ILE A 221 24.72 -5.37 3.86
C ILE A 221 23.90 -6.51 3.24
N ALA A 222 23.16 -6.26 2.15
CA ALA A 222 22.34 -7.27 1.49
C ALA A 222 23.14 -8.49 0.98
N HIS A 223 24.44 -8.32 0.71
CA HIS A 223 25.32 -9.37 0.20
C HIS A 223 26.26 -9.99 1.25
N SER A 224 26.28 -9.45 2.48
CA SER A 224 27.21 -9.86 3.54
C SER A 224 26.46 -10.34 4.79
N PRO A 225 26.39 -11.66 5.05
CA PRO A 225 25.67 -12.21 6.20
C PRO A 225 26.14 -11.64 7.55
N SER A 226 27.42 -11.32 7.68
CA SER A 226 27.98 -10.74 8.91
C SER A 226 27.55 -9.30 9.13
N LEU A 227 27.43 -8.50 8.06
CA LEU A 227 26.85 -7.15 8.14
C LEU A 227 25.38 -7.17 8.51
N VAL A 228 24.61 -8.11 7.94
CA VAL A 228 23.22 -8.34 8.35
C VAL A 228 23.17 -8.61 9.86
N ASN A 229 24.02 -9.51 10.38
CA ASN A 229 24.07 -9.81 11.81
C ASN A 229 24.38 -8.57 12.65
N ALA A 230 25.29 -7.71 12.18
CA ALA A 230 25.62 -6.48 12.88
C ALA A 230 24.43 -5.53 12.94
N VAL A 231 23.68 -5.35 11.84
CA VAL A 231 22.44 -4.55 11.82
C VAL A 231 21.38 -5.13 12.75
N LEU A 232 21.23 -6.45 12.77
CA LEU A 232 20.26 -7.13 13.64
C LEU A 232 20.62 -6.99 15.12
N GLN A 233 21.90 -7.16 15.48
CA GLN A 233 22.38 -6.95 16.85
C GLN A 233 22.23 -5.49 17.27
N PHE A 234 22.55 -4.56 16.37
CA PHE A 234 22.32 -3.14 16.57
C PHE A 234 20.86 -2.87 16.93
N PHE A 235 19.95 -3.48 16.19
CA PHE A 235 18.52 -3.35 16.41
C PHE A 235 18.03 -3.92 17.75
N GLU A 236 18.52 -5.09 18.15
CA GLU A 236 18.21 -5.68 19.46
C GLU A 236 18.64 -4.75 20.60
N ASN A 237 19.81 -4.13 20.47
CA ASN A 237 20.30 -3.17 21.43
C ASN A 237 19.49 -1.86 21.44
N TYR A 238 19.13 -1.32 20.26
CA TYR A 238 18.22 -0.16 20.14
C TYR A 238 16.91 -0.42 20.88
N THR A 239 16.28 -1.56 20.62
CA THR A 239 14.99 -1.92 21.24
C THR A 239 15.13 -2.04 22.75
N ARG A 240 16.25 -2.60 23.24
CA ARG A 240 16.54 -2.70 24.67
C ARG A 240 16.69 -1.32 25.31
N ILE A 241 17.40 -0.40 24.67
CA ILE A 241 17.63 0.98 25.16
C ILE A 241 16.32 1.75 25.16
N ARG A 242 15.57 1.75 24.05
CA ARG A 242 14.25 2.38 23.95
C ARG A 242 13.29 1.90 25.04
N ASN A 243 13.27 0.60 25.31
CA ASN A 243 12.44 0.05 26.39
C ASN A 243 12.91 0.49 27.78
N ALA A 244 14.20 0.71 27.99
CA ALA A 244 14.74 1.24 29.23
C ALA A 244 14.47 2.75 29.38
N GLU A 245 14.57 3.52 28.30
CA GLU A 245 14.30 4.96 28.26
C GLU A 245 12.81 5.27 28.39
N ALA A 246 11.91 4.43 27.85
CA ALA A 246 10.47 4.57 28.10
C ALA A 246 10.12 4.50 29.60
N VAL A 247 11.00 3.92 30.43
CA VAL A 247 10.89 3.90 31.90
C VAL A 247 11.52 5.15 32.55
N ALA A 248 12.45 5.83 31.86
CA ALA A 248 13.12 7.04 32.33
C ALA A 248 12.39 8.30 31.81
N ALA A 249 12.08 9.26 32.68
CA ALA A 249 11.08 10.30 32.42
C ALA A 249 11.42 11.38 31.35
N LYS A 250 12.49 11.23 30.55
CA LYS A 250 12.75 12.09 29.38
C LYS A 250 13.90 11.52 28.52
N PRO A 251 13.65 11.03 27.30
CA PRO A 251 14.73 10.84 26.34
C PRO A 251 15.24 12.21 25.87
N SER A 252 16.55 12.37 25.75
CA SER A 252 17.21 13.57 25.19
C SER A 252 17.16 13.61 23.66
N PHE A 253 16.70 12.53 23.03
CA PHE A 253 16.73 12.31 21.58
C PHE A 253 15.37 11.83 21.05
N ASP A 254 15.02 12.23 19.82
CA ASP A 254 13.79 11.79 19.16
C ASP A 254 13.98 10.38 18.57
N LEU A 255 13.72 9.37 19.39
CA LEU A 255 13.77 7.97 18.98
C LEU A 255 12.75 7.61 17.89
N ASP A 256 11.74 8.44 17.66
CA ASP A 256 10.73 8.19 16.63
C ASP A 256 11.22 8.59 15.23
N ASP A 257 12.06 9.63 15.09
CA ASP A 257 12.71 9.96 13.81
C ASP A 257 13.61 8.81 13.33
N PHE A 258 14.44 8.28 14.24
CA PHE A 258 15.29 7.13 13.94
C PHE A 258 14.50 5.89 13.51
N LYS A 259 13.32 5.68 14.11
CA LYS A 259 12.47 4.52 13.84
C LYS A 259 12.05 4.50 12.37
N ASP A 260 11.67 5.63 11.80
CA ASP A 260 11.18 5.70 10.42
C ASP A 260 12.33 5.53 9.42
N GLY A 261 13.47 6.20 9.63
CA GLY A 261 14.67 6.02 8.82
C GLY A 261 15.20 4.57 8.86
N PHE A 262 15.10 3.92 10.02
CA PHE A 262 15.45 2.52 10.17
C PHE A 262 14.51 1.57 9.42
N ILE A 263 13.19 1.79 9.51
CA ILE A 263 12.19 0.99 8.79
C ILE A 263 12.46 1.04 7.28
N GLU A 264 12.69 2.25 6.75
CA GLU A 264 13.02 2.47 5.34
C GLU A 264 14.29 1.73 4.94
N ALA A 265 15.36 1.88 5.73
CA ALA A 265 16.62 1.20 5.44
C ALA A 265 16.49 -0.34 5.42
N MET A 266 15.75 -0.93 6.39
CA MET A 266 15.53 -2.38 6.42
C MET A 266 14.72 -2.86 5.22
N ALA A 267 13.68 -2.10 4.83
CA ALA A 267 12.89 -2.40 3.65
C ALA A 267 13.75 -2.39 2.38
N ASP A 268 14.62 -1.39 2.24
CA ASP A 268 15.49 -1.23 1.07
C ASP A 268 16.62 -2.26 1.03
N ILE A 269 17.24 -2.58 2.18
CA ILE A 269 18.19 -3.70 2.27
C ILE A 269 17.52 -4.97 1.77
N ALA A 270 16.29 -5.27 2.22
CA ALA A 270 15.57 -6.46 1.77
C ALA A 270 15.20 -6.43 0.28
N GLY A 271 14.89 -5.25 -0.27
CA GLY A 271 14.65 -5.06 -1.71
C GLY A 271 15.89 -5.27 -2.57
N GLN A 272 17.09 -5.07 -2.01
CA GLN A 272 18.37 -5.27 -2.69
C GLN A 272 18.95 -6.67 -2.53
N ILE A 273 18.38 -7.52 -1.67
CA ILE A 273 18.78 -8.93 -1.57
C ILE A 273 18.51 -9.57 -2.94
N PRO A 274 19.55 -10.11 -3.63
CA PRO A 274 19.35 -10.80 -4.89
C PRO A 274 18.26 -11.85 -4.72
N THR A 275 17.29 -11.90 -5.63
CA THR A 275 16.14 -12.80 -5.53
C THR A 275 16.62 -14.20 -5.16
N PRO A 276 16.43 -14.63 -3.91
CA PRO A 276 17.09 -15.83 -3.43
C PRO A 276 16.55 -17.02 -4.22
N ASP A 277 17.44 -17.94 -4.59
CA ASP A 277 16.98 -19.23 -5.11
C ASP A 277 16.03 -19.81 -4.06
N PRO A 278 14.77 -20.17 -4.42
CA PRO A 278 13.83 -20.79 -3.51
C PRO A 278 14.45 -21.95 -2.71
N ALA A 279 15.39 -22.68 -3.31
CA ALA A 279 16.09 -23.80 -2.67
C ALA A 279 17.00 -23.39 -1.50
N VAL A 280 17.53 -22.16 -1.48
CA VAL A 280 18.44 -21.67 -0.42
C VAL A 280 17.74 -20.74 0.58
N LEU A 281 16.47 -20.44 0.37
CA LEU A 281 15.69 -19.51 1.20
C LEU A 281 15.70 -19.91 2.69
N SER A 282 15.63 -21.21 2.99
CA SER A 282 15.67 -21.76 4.35
C SER A 282 17.03 -21.62 5.04
N THR A 283 18.10 -21.51 4.25
CA THR A 283 19.47 -21.32 4.75
C THR A 283 19.89 -19.85 4.75
N ASN A 284 19.08 -18.96 4.17
CA ASN A 284 19.36 -17.53 4.17
C ASN A 284 19.18 -16.97 5.58
N HIS A 285 20.25 -16.37 6.11
CA HIS A 285 20.26 -15.87 7.47
C HIS A 285 19.29 -14.69 7.69
N VAL A 286 19.21 -13.76 6.72
CA VAL A 286 18.26 -12.65 6.77
C VAL A 286 16.85 -13.21 6.92
N VAL A 287 16.41 -14.08 6.01
CA VAL A 287 15.07 -14.67 6.04
C VAL A 287 14.80 -15.35 7.38
N SER A 288 15.76 -16.12 7.90
CA SER A 288 15.63 -16.83 9.16
C SER A 288 15.40 -15.87 10.34
N VAL A 289 16.18 -14.79 10.44
CA VAL A 289 16.01 -13.80 11.50
C VAL A 289 14.73 -13.00 11.31
N THR A 290 14.40 -12.60 10.09
CA THR A 290 13.16 -11.88 9.80
C THR A 290 11.93 -12.71 10.16
N LEU A 291 11.96 -14.03 9.99
CA LEU A 291 10.91 -14.93 10.46
C LEU A 291 10.85 -15.05 11.99
N LEU A 292 11.99 -15.05 12.67
CA LEU A 292 12.05 -14.96 14.15
C LEU A 292 11.48 -13.64 14.65
N TRP A 293 11.60 -12.57 13.87
CA TRP A 293 11.03 -11.27 14.21
C TRP A 293 9.52 -11.19 14.12
N LEU A 294 8.85 -12.18 13.51
CA LEU A 294 7.38 -12.27 13.49
C LEU A 294 6.77 -12.92 14.75
N GLN A 295 7.54 -13.13 15.81
CA GLN A 295 7.03 -13.76 17.04
C GLN A 295 6.33 -12.74 17.95
N PRO A 296 5.14 -13.03 18.50
CA PRO A 296 4.33 -12.06 19.25
C PRO A 296 4.99 -11.36 20.45
N GLN A 297 6.04 -11.95 21.03
CA GLN A 297 6.78 -11.38 22.16
C GLN A 297 7.72 -10.23 21.78
N LEU A 298 7.87 -9.94 20.48
CA LEU A 298 8.79 -8.93 19.98
C LEU A 298 8.10 -7.57 19.82
N SER A 299 8.89 -6.53 19.56
CA SER A 299 8.39 -5.16 19.47
C SER A 299 7.60 -4.92 18.18
N SER A 300 6.70 -3.92 18.19
CA SER A 300 5.99 -3.48 16.98
C SER A 300 6.92 -3.07 15.85
N LEU A 301 8.06 -2.45 16.18
CA LEU A 301 9.09 -2.11 15.21
C LEU A 301 9.68 -3.35 14.53
N GLN A 302 9.97 -4.42 15.29
CA GLN A 302 10.41 -5.70 14.72
C GLN A 302 9.36 -6.30 13.80
N HIS A 303 8.09 -6.30 14.22
CA HIS A 303 7.00 -6.81 13.40
C HIS A 303 6.86 -6.01 12.09
N THR A 304 6.98 -4.68 12.15
CA THR A 304 6.93 -3.80 10.96
C THR A 304 8.09 -4.10 10.02
N CYS A 305 9.34 -4.05 10.50
CA CYS A 305 10.52 -4.33 9.69
C CYS A 305 10.45 -5.74 9.10
N ALA A 306 10.06 -6.72 9.91
CA ALA A 306 9.96 -8.10 9.45
C ALA A 306 8.95 -8.28 8.33
N SER A 307 7.79 -7.64 8.47
CA SER A 307 6.73 -7.72 7.48
C SER A 307 7.12 -7.05 6.16
N LEU A 308 7.75 -5.87 6.23
CA LEU A 308 8.24 -5.15 5.03
C LEU A 308 9.37 -5.91 4.36
N MET A 309 10.36 -6.40 5.12
CA MET A 309 11.48 -7.15 4.59
C MET A 309 11.04 -8.44 3.90
N LEU A 310 10.20 -9.27 4.55
CA LEU A 310 9.68 -10.48 3.91
C LEU A 310 8.77 -10.15 2.72
N GLY A 311 8.04 -9.04 2.80
CA GLY A 311 7.22 -8.53 1.70
C GLY A 311 8.06 -8.18 0.48
N ASN A 312 9.21 -7.54 0.68
CA ASN A 312 10.16 -7.17 -0.37
C ASN A 312 10.96 -8.37 -0.88
N ILE A 313 11.27 -9.36 -0.03
CA ILE A 313 11.89 -10.62 -0.46
C ILE A 313 10.94 -11.44 -1.35
N ALA A 314 9.62 -11.35 -1.13
CA ALA A 314 8.56 -12.03 -1.88
C ALA A 314 8.34 -11.45 -3.30
N THR A 315 9.42 -11.25 -4.07
CA THR A 315 9.44 -10.64 -5.41
C THR A 315 9.01 -11.54 -6.56
N SER A 316 9.05 -12.87 -6.38
CA SER A 316 8.71 -13.83 -7.43
C SER A 316 7.77 -14.92 -6.93
N ASN A 317 6.95 -15.48 -7.83
CA ASN A 317 6.02 -16.54 -7.44
C ASN A 317 6.71 -17.73 -6.77
N ALA A 318 7.93 -18.08 -7.22
CA ALA A 318 8.68 -19.21 -6.67
C ALA A 318 9.15 -18.94 -5.24
N VAL A 319 9.72 -17.75 -4.99
CA VAL A 319 10.15 -17.33 -3.64
C VAL A 319 8.94 -17.21 -2.70
N THR A 320 7.88 -16.58 -3.18
CA THR A 320 6.63 -16.42 -2.42
C THR A 320 5.99 -17.77 -2.09
N SER A 321 6.05 -18.73 -3.01
CA SER A 321 5.61 -20.10 -2.73
C SER A 321 6.50 -20.80 -1.72
N ALA A 322 7.83 -20.68 -1.79
CA ALA A 322 8.73 -21.24 -0.78
C ALA A 322 8.50 -20.62 0.62
N LEU A 323 8.28 -19.30 0.70
CA LEU A 323 7.93 -18.62 1.96
C LEU A 323 6.66 -19.19 2.61
N VAL A 324 5.65 -19.55 1.80
CA VAL A 324 4.38 -20.09 2.29
C VAL A 324 4.45 -21.59 2.54
N VAL A 325 5.00 -22.36 1.62
CA VAL A 325 4.98 -23.83 1.65
C VAL A 325 6.06 -24.37 2.58
N ASP A 326 7.30 -23.90 2.45
CA ASP A 326 8.45 -24.46 3.15
C ASP A 326 8.68 -23.76 4.49
N LEU A 327 8.66 -22.42 4.48
CA LEU A 327 8.97 -21.62 5.68
C LEU A 327 7.75 -21.23 6.52
N LYS A 328 6.54 -21.47 6.00
CA LYS A 328 5.27 -21.16 6.68
C LYS A 328 5.17 -19.72 7.20
N ALA A 329 5.74 -18.74 6.49
CA ALA A 329 5.82 -17.32 6.89
C ALA A 329 4.45 -16.68 7.21
N HIS A 330 3.38 -17.16 6.56
CA HIS A 330 2.01 -16.72 6.80
C HIS A 330 1.48 -17.06 8.20
N ILE A 331 1.93 -18.16 8.82
CA ILE A 331 1.44 -18.59 10.14
C ILE A 331 1.79 -17.58 11.23
N PRO A 332 3.07 -17.20 11.45
CA PRO A 332 3.40 -16.20 12.46
C PRO A 332 2.79 -14.82 12.13
N ALA A 333 2.71 -14.42 10.86
CA ALA A 333 2.05 -13.18 10.45
C ALA A 333 0.55 -13.13 10.85
N ILE A 334 -0.20 -14.22 10.63
CA ILE A 334 -1.61 -14.32 11.06
C ILE A 334 -1.72 -14.27 12.59
N LYS A 335 -0.82 -14.94 13.31
CA LYS A 335 -0.79 -14.89 14.78
C LYS A 335 -0.52 -13.49 15.31
N LEU A 336 0.28 -12.69 14.62
CA LEU A 336 0.50 -11.29 14.98
C LEU A 336 -0.75 -10.43 14.80
N LEU A 337 -1.49 -10.60 13.71
CA LEU A 337 -2.78 -9.91 13.55
C LEU A 337 -3.73 -10.25 14.70
N ASP A 338 -3.82 -11.54 15.06
CA ASP A 338 -4.64 -11.97 16.19
C ASP A 338 -4.15 -11.39 17.53
N HIS A 339 -2.84 -11.32 17.73
CA HIS A 339 -2.22 -10.72 18.90
C HIS A 339 -2.59 -9.22 19.03
N TYR A 340 -2.42 -8.43 17.98
CA TYR A 340 -2.77 -7.01 17.98
C TYR A 340 -4.26 -6.76 18.18
N ARG A 341 -5.10 -7.62 17.58
CA ARG A 341 -6.55 -7.63 17.81
C ARG A 341 -6.87 -7.87 19.28
N ALA A 342 -6.27 -8.91 19.88
CA ALA A 342 -6.52 -9.28 21.27
C ALA A 342 -6.05 -8.21 22.28
N LEU A 343 -5.01 -7.45 21.94
CA LEU A 343 -4.54 -6.31 22.76
C LEU A 343 -5.46 -5.09 22.69
N GLY A 344 -6.31 -4.96 21.67
CA GLY A 344 -7.16 -3.79 21.45
C GLY A 344 -6.38 -2.50 21.11
N ARG A 345 -5.09 -2.61 20.74
CA ARG A 345 -4.19 -1.48 20.44
C ARG A 345 -4.04 -1.24 18.95
N ILE A 346 -5.16 -1.16 18.24
CA ILE A 346 -5.18 -1.10 16.78
C ILE A 346 -4.65 0.24 16.28
N GLU A 347 -5.07 1.35 16.88
CA GLU A 347 -4.64 2.70 16.49
C GLU A 347 -3.12 2.89 16.67
N GLU A 348 -2.58 2.51 17.84
CA GLU A 348 -1.14 2.57 18.16
C GLU A 348 -0.27 1.67 17.26
N SER A 349 -0.87 0.63 16.65
CA SER A 349 -0.16 -0.37 15.86
C SER A 349 -0.56 -0.32 14.38
N THR A 350 -1.12 0.80 13.92
CA THR A 350 -1.65 0.95 12.56
C THR A 350 -0.61 0.59 11.50
N ASP A 351 0.60 1.15 11.58
CA ASP A 351 1.64 0.89 10.59
C ASP A 351 2.12 -0.56 10.60
N THR A 352 2.23 -1.14 11.79
CA THR A 352 2.63 -2.54 11.98
C THR A 352 1.61 -3.50 11.39
N ILE A 353 0.32 -3.31 11.70
CA ILE A 353 -0.77 -4.12 11.14
C ILE A 353 -0.83 -3.92 9.62
N HIS A 354 -0.65 -2.69 9.14
CA HIS A 354 -0.62 -2.40 7.71
C HIS A 354 0.51 -3.15 7.00
N ALA A 355 1.72 -3.16 7.58
CA ALA A 355 2.85 -3.90 7.07
C ALA A 355 2.59 -5.42 7.06
N ILE A 356 2.00 -5.98 8.13
CA ILE A 356 1.65 -7.40 8.20
C ILE A 356 0.62 -7.77 7.11
N LEU A 357 -0.41 -6.95 6.91
CA LEU A 357 -1.39 -7.13 5.84
C LEU A 357 -0.74 -7.02 4.45
N GLY A 358 0.23 -6.11 4.29
CA GLY A 358 1.05 -5.97 3.08
C GLY A 358 1.85 -7.25 2.78
N LEU A 359 2.54 -7.81 3.77
CA LEU A 359 3.21 -9.11 3.66
C LEU A 359 2.23 -10.20 3.21
N LEU A 360 1.09 -10.34 3.88
CA LEU A 360 0.09 -11.37 3.54
C LEU A 360 -0.47 -11.18 2.12
N CYS A 361 -0.63 -9.93 1.66
CA CYS A 361 -1.02 -9.63 0.28
C CYS A 361 0.01 -10.14 -0.72
N ASN A 362 1.30 -9.95 -0.43
CA ASN A 362 2.38 -10.45 -1.27
C ASN A 362 2.44 -11.99 -1.22
N LEU A 363 2.28 -12.60 -0.05
CA LEU A 363 2.22 -14.07 0.09
C LEU A 363 1.05 -14.71 -0.66
N ALA A 364 -0.05 -13.97 -0.86
CA ALA A 364 -1.22 -14.39 -1.62
C ALA A 364 -1.08 -14.20 -3.14
N LEU A 365 0.08 -13.76 -3.66
CA LEU A 365 0.31 -13.57 -5.10
C LEU A 365 0.20 -14.89 -5.89
N PRO A 366 0.94 -15.97 -5.56
CA PRO A 366 0.80 -17.24 -6.24
C PRO A 366 -0.56 -17.88 -5.97
N VAL A 367 -1.19 -18.38 -7.02
CA VAL A 367 -2.48 -19.10 -6.93
C VAL A 367 -2.38 -20.28 -5.94
N GLY A 368 -1.29 -21.05 -6.00
CA GLY A 368 -1.07 -22.21 -5.12
C GLY A 368 -0.96 -21.87 -3.63
N ASN A 369 -0.61 -20.63 -3.29
CA ASN A 369 -0.46 -20.22 -1.89
C ASN A 369 -1.80 -19.97 -1.21
N LYS A 370 -2.83 -19.60 -1.97
CA LYS A 370 -4.10 -19.11 -1.41
C LYS A 370 -4.76 -20.12 -0.51
N HIS A 371 -4.68 -21.42 -0.81
CA HIS A 371 -5.19 -22.46 0.08
C HIS A 371 -4.52 -22.49 1.46
N SER A 372 -3.25 -22.13 1.56
CA SER A 372 -2.52 -22.09 2.84
C SER A 372 -2.80 -20.81 3.63
N LEU A 373 -3.01 -19.69 2.93
CA LEU A 373 -3.34 -18.41 3.56
C LEU A 373 -4.83 -18.30 3.94
N PHE A 374 -5.70 -18.93 3.16
CA PHE A 374 -7.14 -18.80 3.30
C PHE A 374 -7.67 -19.77 4.36
N GLY A 375 -8.02 -19.21 5.52
CA GLY A 375 -8.63 -19.93 6.63
C GLY A 375 -9.39 -18.99 7.56
N SER A 376 -10.29 -19.53 8.37
CA SER A 376 -11.09 -18.76 9.33
C SER A 376 -10.23 -17.92 10.27
N GLN A 377 -9.05 -18.43 10.65
CA GLN A 377 -8.09 -17.71 11.49
C GLN A 377 -7.62 -16.39 10.88
N LEU A 378 -7.35 -16.34 9.56
CA LEU A 378 -6.94 -15.09 8.91
C LEU A 378 -8.09 -14.08 8.88
N LEU A 379 -9.30 -14.51 8.52
CA LEU A 379 -10.44 -13.59 8.46
C LEU A 379 -10.82 -13.08 9.85
N LEU A 380 -10.78 -13.95 10.87
CA LEU A 380 -10.98 -13.53 12.26
C LEU A 380 -9.88 -12.57 12.71
N ALA A 381 -8.61 -12.89 12.46
CA ALA A 381 -7.49 -12.03 12.84
C ALA A 381 -7.51 -10.68 12.12
N ALA A 382 -7.96 -10.66 10.86
CA ALA A 382 -8.19 -9.44 10.09
C ALA A 382 -9.52 -8.77 10.43
N ASN A 383 -10.35 -9.30 11.34
CA ASN A 383 -11.56 -8.63 11.83
C ASN A 383 -11.20 -7.69 12.98
N LEU A 384 -10.67 -6.52 12.64
CA LEU A 384 -10.23 -5.52 13.59
C LEU A 384 -11.40 -4.54 13.89
N PRO A 385 -11.79 -4.32 15.17
CA PRO A 385 -12.76 -3.28 15.50
C PRO A 385 -12.22 -1.88 15.19
N ASN A 386 -13.09 -0.95 14.76
CA ASN A 386 -12.76 0.47 14.52
C ASN A 386 -11.60 0.66 13.53
N PHE A 387 -11.75 0.11 12.33
CA PHE A 387 -10.71 0.16 11.31
C PHE A 387 -10.29 1.61 10.96
N PRO A 388 -9.01 1.99 11.18
CA PRO A 388 -8.42 3.09 10.44
C PRO A 388 -8.54 2.80 8.93
N LEU A 389 -8.86 3.81 8.14
CA LEU A 389 -9.05 3.69 6.69
C LEU A 389 -7.90 2.95 5.95
N PRO A 390 -6.61 3.14 6.29
CA PRO A 390 -5.51 2.37 5.69
C PRO A 390 -5.64 0.86 5.93
N LEU A 391 -5.98 0.45 7.16
CA LEU A 391 -6.15 -0.95 7.53
C LEU A 391 -7.36 -1.59 6.86
N LEU A 392 -8.47 -0.85 6.75
CA LEU A 392 -9.66 -1.29 6.03
C LEU A 392 -9.32 -1.60 4.57
N THR A 393 -8.61 -0.67 3.94
CA THR A 393 -8.21 -0.78 2.53
C THR A 393 -7.27 -1.96 2.31
N ALA A 394 -6.26 -2.13 3.18
CA ALA A 394 -5.33 -3.26 3.12
C ALA A 394 -6.04 -4.61 3.33
N THR A 395 -6.99 -4.68 4.27
CA THR A 395 -7.78 -5.89 4.55
C THR A 395 -8.65 -6.29 3.37
N ILE A 396 -9.38 -5.33 2.77
CA ILE A 396 -10.20 -5.59 1.57
C ILE A 396 -9.31 -6.04 0.41
N LYS A 397 -8.15 -5.41 0.21
CA LYS A 397 -7.18 -5.84 -0.80
C LYS A 397 -6.72 -7.27 -0.59
N LEU A 398 -6.40 -7.66 0.65
CA LEU A 398 -6.01 -9.03 1.00
C LEU A 398 -7.13 -10.04 0.72
N ILE A 399 -8.33 -9.78 1.22
CA ILE A 399 -9.49 -10.67 1.02
C ILE A 399 -9.76 -10.82 -0.48
N ARG A 400 -9.80 -9.71 -1.23
CA ARG A 400 -9.96 -9.74 -2.68
C ARG A 400 -8.86 -10.54 -3.36
N ARG A 401 -7.60 -10.37 -2.94
CA ARG A 401 -6.46 -11.14 -3.49
C ARG A 401 -6.64 -12.63 -3.28
N LEU A 402 -7.09 -13.03 -2.09
CA LEU A 402 -7.36 -14.42 -1.76
C LEU A 402 -8.52 -14.95 -2.60
N VAL A 403 -9.64 -14.23 -2.68
CA VAL A 403 -10.83 -14.69 -3.42
C VAL A 403 -10.60 -14.73 -4.94
N HIS A 404 -9.76 -13.84 -5.49
CA HIS A 404 -9.60 -13.63 -6.94
C HIS A 404 -9.18 -14.84 -7.78
N SER A 405 -8.44 -15.82 -7.24
CA SER A 405 -7.98 -16.97 -8.04
C SER A 405 -8.39 -18.32 -7.48
N PHE A 406 -9.44 -18.38 -6.67
CA PHE A 406 -10.04 -19.68 -6.43
C PHE A 406 -10.73 -20.13 -7.70
N GLU A 407 -9.98 -20.84 -8.54
CA GLU A 407 -10.50 -21.73 -9.59
C GLU A 407 -11.49 -22.76 -9.03
N ASN A 408 -11.56 -22.87 -7.69
CA ASN A 408 -12.51 -23.73 -7.02
C ASN A 408 -13.50 -22.92 -6.15
N PRO A 409 -14.66 -22.50 -6.70
CA PRO A 409 -15.76 -21.88 -5.96
C PRO A 409 -16.20 -22.70 -4.74
N THR A 410 -15.94 -24.01 -4.69
CA THR A 410 -16.24 -24.84 -3.50
C THR A 410 -15.41 -24.49 -2.27
N LEU A 411 -14.27 -23.81 -2.39
CA LEU A 411 -13.49 -23.36 -1.22
C LEU A 411 -14.00 -22.05 -0.64
N VAL A 412 -14.38 -21.11 -1.51
CA VAL A 412 -15.09 -19.91 -1.08
C VAL A 412 -16.41 -20.33 -0.46
N ALA A 413 -17.20 -21.16 -1.15
CA ALA A 413 -18.42 -21.75 -0.59
C ALA A 413 -18.16 -22.57 0.69
N GLY A 414 -17.06 -23.32 0.75
CA GLY A 414 -16.63 -24.09 1.90
C GLY A 414 -16.35 -23.20 3.10
N LEU A 415 -15.65 -22.09 2.92
CA LEU A 415 -15.39 -21.12 3.99
C LEU A 415 -16.68 -20.46 4.49
N LEU A 416 -17.53 -20.09 3.53
CA LEU A 416 -18.83 -19.47 3.78
C LEU A 416 -19.82 -20.45 4.45
N ASN A 417 -19.62 -21.77 4.28
CA ASN A 417 -20.41 -22.84 4.91
C ASN A 417 -19.82 -23.35 6.23
N GLN A 418 -18.49 -23.36 6.38
CA GLN A 418 -17.79 -23.94 7.54
C GLN A 418 -17.80 -23.03 8.75
N ASP A 419 -17.86 -21.71 8.54
CA ASP A 419 -17.88 -20.76 9.62
C ASP A 419 -19.09 -19.81 9.50
N PRO A 420 -20.24 -20.16 10.10
CA PRO A 420 -21.39 -19.28 10.19
C PRO A 420 -21.01 -17.92 10.76
N LEU A 421 -19.94 -17.79 11.57
CA LEU A 421 -19.51 -16.52 12.16
C LEU A 421 -19.03 -15.50 11.12
N LEU A 422 -18.62 -15.94 9.92
CA LEU A 422 -18.31 -15.02 8.83
C LEU A 422 -19.54 -14.23 8.35
N TRP A 423 -20.75 -14.76 8.56
CA TRP A 423 -22.04 -14.19 8.14
C TRP A 423 -23.06 -14.02 9.25
N ASN A 424 -22.76 -14.48 10.47
CA ASN A 424 -23.69 -14.42 11.58
C ASN A 424 -23.87 -12.96 11.98
N LYS A 425 -25.13 -12.52 12.05
CA LYS A 425 -25.56 -11.15 12.42
C LYS A 425 -24.81 -10.57 13.63
N ASP A 426 -24.32 -11.43 14.52
CA ASP A 426 -23.67 -11.04 15.77
C ASP A 426 -22.12 -11.03 15.74
N ASN A 427 -21.44 -11.46 14.66
CA ASN A 427 -19.96 -11.62 14.63
C ASN A 427 -19.27 -11.31 13.29
N LEU A 428 -19.91 -10.50 12.46
CA LEU A 428 -19.59 -10.37 11.04
C LEU A 428 -18.28 -9.63 10.75
N THR A 429 -17.25 -10.36 10.35
CA THR A 429 -16.08 -9.74 9.70
C THR A 429 -16.49 -8.98 8.43
N LEU A 430 -17.35 -9.55 7.59
CA LEU A 430 -17.73 -8.89 6.33
C LEU A 430 -18.73 -7.74 6.54
N THR A 431 -19.77 -7.90 7.37
CA THR A 431 -20.68 -6.78 7.68
C THR A 431 -19.96 -5.69 8.47
N HIS A 432 -19.01 -5.98 9.36
CA HIS A 432 -18.20 -4.94 10.00
C HIS A 432 -17.33 -4.21 8.98
N LEU A 433 -16.67 -4.93 8.06
CA LEU A 433 -15.94 -4.30 6.95
C LEU A 433 -16.86 -3.41 6.11
N LEU A 434 -18.09 -3.85 5.85
CA LEU A 434 -19.07 -3.11 5.06
C LEU A 434 -19.64 -1.91 5.80
N GLN A 435 -19.91 -2.04 7.11
CA GLN A 435 -20.33 -0.95 7.98
C GLN A 435 -19.24 0.12 8.08
N HIS A 436 -17.98 -0.25 8.29
CA HIS A 436 -16.87 0.71 8.28
C HIS A 436 -16.65 1.32 6.89
N THR A 437 -16.86 0.56 5.82
CA THR A 437 -16.86 1.14 4.47
C THR A 437 -17.95 2.21 4.29
N ARG A 438 -19.04 2.14 5.06
CA ARG A 438 -20.12 3.15 5.04
C ARG A 438 -19.65 4.47 5.61
N GLU A 439 -18.94 4.40 6.72
CA GLU A 439 -18.33 5.56 7.37
C GLU A 439 -17.32 6.24 6.44
N HIS A 440 -16.65 5.45 5.59
CA HIS A 440 -15.70 5.92 4.58
C HIS A 440 -16.25 5.96 3.15
N ALA A 441 -17.58 6.08 2.97
CA ALA A 441 -18.22 6.05 1.66
C ALA A 441 -17.77 7.18 0.71
N SER A 442 -17.05 8.21 1.19
CA SER A 442 -16.46 9.23 0.33
C SER A 442 -15.25 8.73 -0.47
N ASN A 443 -14.60 7.63 -0.07
CA ASN A 443 -13.39 7.13 -0.74
C ASN A 443 -13.74 6.31 -2.01
N PRO A 444 -13.42 6.80 -3.23
CA PRO A 444 -13.77 6.12 -4.48
C PRO A 444 -12.99 4.82 -4.69
N GLN A 445 -11.73 4.75 -4.24
CA GLN A 445 -10.90 3.55 -4.39
C GLN A 445 -11.42 2.41 -3.51
N LEU A 446 -11.85 2.73 -2.29
CA LEU A 446 -12.47 1.76 -1.37
C LEU A 446 -13.76 1.19 -1.96
N LYS A 447 -14.63 2.04 -2.52
CA LYS A 447 -15.85 1.61 -3.23
C LYS A 447 -15.55 0.68 -4.39
N LYS A 448 -14.54 1.01 -5.18
CA LYS A 448 -14.07 0.18 -6.31
C LYS A 448 -13.60 -1.20 -5.83
N ASP A 449 -12.72 -1.24 -4.84
CA ASP A 449 -12.20 -2.49 -4.30
C ASP A 449 -13.31 -3.35 -3.68
N LEU A 450 -14.32 -2.71 -3.05
CA LEU A 450 -15.49 -3.38 -2.52
C LEU A 450 -16.42 -3.94 -3.63
N GLY A 451 -16.67 -3.17 -4.69
CA GLY A 451 -17.46 -3.63 -5.84
C GLY A 451 -16.82 -4.85 -6.50
N LEU A 452 -15.50 -4.83 -6.69
CA LEU A 452 -14.75 -5.98 -7.21
C LEU A 452 -14.80 -7.19 -6.28
N LEU A 453 -14.75 -6.97 -4.96
CA LEU A 453 -14.88 -8.05 -3.97
C LEU A 453 -16.29 -8.66 -4.01
N ALA A 454 -17.34 -7.83 -4.08
CA ALA A 454 -18.72 -8.27 -4.25
C ALA A 454 -18.88 -9.11 -5.52
N ALA A 455 -18.30 -8.65 -6.62
CA ALA A 455 -18.34 -9.34 -7.90
C ALA A 455 -17.74 -10.75 -7.80
N GLN A 456 -16.61 -10.87 -7.10
CA GLN A 456 -15.92 -12.15 -6.89
C GLN A 456 -16.73 -13.10 -6.02
N PHE A 457 -17.36 -12.62 -4.93
CA PHE A 457 -18.20 -13.46 -4.10
C PHE A 457 -19.44 -13.95 -4.83
N ILE A 458 -20.12 -13.09 -5.60
CA ILE A 458 -21.28 -13.47 -6.39
C ILE A 458 -20.90 -14.55 -7.40
N ARG A 459 -19.81 -14.34 -8.16
CA ARG A 459 -19.28 -15.35 -9.11
C ARG A 459 -18.99 -16.68 -8.41
N ALA A 460 -18.24 -16.64 -7.31
CA ALA A 460 -17.90 -17.85 -6.57
C ALA A 460 -19.15 -18.58 -6.02
N ALA A 461 -20.19 -17.86 -5.65
CA ALA A 461 -21.44 -18.47 -5.17
C ALA A 461 -22.26 -19.12 -6.30
N PHE A 462 -22.11 -18.66 -7.55
CA PHE A 462 -22.76 -19.23 -8.73
C PHE A 462 -21.96 -20.34 -9.42
N ASP A 463 -20.62 -20.30 -9.38
CA ASP A 463 -19.78 -21.31 -10.02
C ASP A 463 -19.72 -22.64 -9.23
N ALA A 464 -20.19 -22.66 -7.98
CA ALA A 464 -20.27 -23.88 -7.18
C ALA A 464 -21.27 -24.87 -7.80
N SER A 465 -20.96 -26.18 -7.79
CA SER A 465 -21.77 -27.27 -8.37
C SER A 465 -23.24 -27.26 -7.93
N SER A 466 -23.53 -26.60 -6.80
CA SER A 466 -24.86 -26.15 -6.41
C SER A 466 -24.76 -24.67 -5.99
N PRO A 467 -25.55 -23.75 -6.58
CA PRO A 467 -25.56 -22.35 -6.17
C PRO A 467 -25.83 -22.25 -4.68
N ASN A 468 -24.94 -21.61 -3.93
CA ASN A 468 -25.17 -21.44 -2.50
C ASN A 468 -26.13 -20.27 -2.28
N ARG A 469 -27.43 -20.59 -2.36
CA ARG A 469 -28.53 -19.62 -2.25
C ARG A 469 -28.48 -18.80 -0.96
N THR A 470 -27.97 -19.35 0.14
CA THR A 470 -27.84 -18.62 1.41
C THR A 470 -26.76 -17.53 1.34
N ILE A 471 -25.65 -17.79 0.65
CA ILE A 471 -24.57 -16.81 0.46
C ILE A 471 -25.03 -15.72 -0.49
N LEU A 472 -25.62 -16.11 -1.62
CA LEU A 472 -26.23 -15.16 -2.56
C LEU A 472 -27.26 -14.31 -1.83
N ALA A 473 -28.10 -14.94 -1.01
CA ALA A 473 -29.06 -14.23 -0.19
C ALA A 473 -28.39 -13.19 0.72
N ASN A 474 -27.36 -13.57 1.47
CA ASN A 474 -26.71 -12.64 2.39
C ASN A 474 -26.01 -11.47 1.67
N ILE A 475 -25.35 -11.73 0.54
CA ILE A 475 -24.69 -10.69 -0.26
C ILE A 475 -25.71 -9.75 -0.90
N ILE A 476 -26.74 -10.32 -1.51
CA ILE A 476 -27.71 -9.62 -2.34
C ILE A 476 -28.77 -8.91 -1.49
N TYR A 477 -29.32 -9.57 -0.46
CA TYR A 477 -30.43 -9.02 0.34
C TYR A 477 -29.99 -8.19 1.53
N HIS A 478 -28.92 -8.61 2.22
CA HIS A 478 -28.53 -7.98 3.48
C HIS A 478 -27.46 -6.91 3.29
N ASN A 479 -27.03 -6.66 2.05
CA ASN A 479 -25.95 -5.73 1.78
C ASN A 479 -26.18 -4.81 0.58
N ASP A 480 -27.14 -3.90 0.73
CA ASP A 480 -27.37 -2.77 -0.18
C ASP A 480 -26.07 -2.00 -0.53
N MET A 481 -25.08 -2.01 0.37
CA MET A 481 -23.80 -1.36 0.13
C MET A 481 -22.89 -2.12 -0.85
N MET A 482 -22.79 -3.44 -0.75
CA MET A 482 -22.05 -4.23 -1.74
C MET A 482 -22.69 -4.09 -3.11
N MET A 483 -24.02 -4.15 -3.18
CA MET A 483 -24.76 -3.97 -4.43
C MET A 483 -24.58 -2.56 -4.99
N GLU A 484 -24.61 -1.53 -4.15
CA GLU A 484 -24.29 -0.17 -4.56
C GLU A 484 -22.85 -0.03 -5.07
N ALA A 485 -21.86 -0.59 -4.36
CA ALA A 485 -20.46 -0.54 -4.76
C ALA A 485 -20.22 -1.28 -6.09
N LEU A 486 -20.87 -2.44 -6.26
CA LEU A 486 -20.87 -3.23 -7.49
C LEU A 486 -21.46 -2.44 -8.67
N LEU A 487 -22.59 -1.78 -8.46
CA LEU A 487 -23.25 -0.93 -9.47
C LEU A 487 -22.39 0.28 -9.83
N ARG A 488 -21.74 0.92 -8.84
CA ARG A 488 -20.84 2.05 -9.09
C ARG A 488 -19.61 1.63 -9.87
N ASP A 489 -18.94 0.53 -9.50
CA ASP A 489 -17.80 0.00 -10.24
C ASP A 489 -18.19 -0.41 -11.67
N ALA A 490 -19.37 -1.00 -11.84
CA ALA A 490 -19.92 -1.29 -13.17
C ALA A 490 -20.20 -0.02 -13.99
N ALA A 491 -20.68 1.06 -13.36
CA ALA A 491 -21.01 2.33 -14.00
C ALA A 491 -19.78 3.18 -14.36
N ASP A 492 -18.73 3.14 -13.55
CA ASP A 492 -17.50 3.92 -13.75
C ASP A 492 -16.62 3.34 -14.88
N MET A 493 -16.90 2.12 -15.34
CA MET A 493 -16.15 1.45 -16.41
C MET A 493 -16.83 1.64 -17.77
N PRO A 494 -16.05 1.88 -18.85
CA PRO A 494 -16.62 2.00 -20.19
C PRO A 494 -17.31 0.68 -20.59
N PRO A 495 -18.54 0.74 -21.14
CA PRO A 495 -19.36 -0.44 -21.45
C PRO A 495 -18.71 -1.36 -22.50
N THR A 496 -17.74 -0.86 -23.27
CA THR A 496 -17.05 -1.60 -24.33
C THR A 496 -15.97 -2.56 -23.83
N ARG A 497 -15.68 -2.60 -22.52
CA ARG A 497 -14.69 -3.52 -21.96
C ARG A 497 -15.31 -4.88 -21.67
N VAL A 498 -15.33 -5.74 -22.69
CA VAL A 498 -15.65 -7.17 -22.55
C VAL A 498 -14.82 -7.75 -21.40
N GLY A 499 -15.48 -8.34 -20.40
CA GLY A 499 -14.82 -8.95 -19.24
C GLY A 499 -14.88 -8.17 -17.91
N ASN A 500 -15.69 -7.11 -17.79
CA ASN A 500 -15.88 -6.44 -16.50
C ASN A 500 -16.46 -7.43 -15.44
N PRO A 501 -15.72 -7.69 -14.33
CA PRO A 501 -16.19 -8.59 -13.27
C PRO A 501 -17.53 -8.20 -12.68
N SER A 502 -17.75 -6.91 -12.52
CA SER A 502 -18.90 -6.34 -11.84
C SER A 502 -20.17 -6.42 -12.68
N LEU A 503 -20.07 -6.18 -14.00
CA LEU A 503 -21.20 -6.39 -14.92
C LEU A 503 -21.63 -7.86 -14.98
N MET A 504 -20.65 -8.78 -15.04
CA MET A 504 -20.95 -10.21 -15.00
C MET A 504 -21.60 -10.62 -13.67
N ALA A 505 -21.11 -10.09 -12.55
CA ALA A 505 -21.70 -10.37 -11.26
C ALA A 505 -23.12 -9.80 -11.11
N LEU A 506 -23.40 -8.62 -11.67
CA LEU A 506 -24.77 -8.10 -11.75
C LEU A 506 -25.66 -9.02 -12.59
N ALA A 507 -25.19 -9.46 -13.75
CA ALA A 507 -25.91 -10.42 -14.58
C ALA A 507 -26.24 -11.70 -13.80
N LEU A 508 -25.25 -12.27 -13.11
CA LEU A 508 -25.41 -13.44 -12.26
C LEU A 508 -26.42 -13.19 -11.13
N ALA A 509 -26.30 -12.07 -10.41
CA ALA A 509 -27.23 -11.71 -9.34
C ALA A 509 -28.68 -11.63 -9.85
N THR A 510 -28.89 -11.15 -11.08
CA THR A 510 -30.23 -10.99 -11.66
C THR A 510 -30.86 -12.28 -12.17
N ARG A 511 -30.13 -13.41 -12.17
CA ARG A 511 -30.70 -14.72 -12.54
C ARG A 511 -31.78 -15.19 -11.57
N GLU A 512 -31.68 -14.78 -10.31
CA GLU A 512 -32.69 -15.04 -9.28
C GLU A 512 -33.61 -13.81 -9.17
N ARG A 513 -34.94 -14.00 -9.14
CA ARG A 513 -35.96 -12.92 -9.08
C ARG A 513 -35.59 -11.87 -8.03
N THR A 514 -35.14 -12.36 -6.91
CA THR A 514 -34.78 -11.59 -5.74
C THR A 514 -33.49 -10.80 -5.88
N GLY A 515 -32.49 -11.31 -6.60
CA GLY A 515 -31.32 -10.52 -6.93
C GLY A 515 -31.59 -9.47 -7.99
N ALA A 516 -32.53 -9.72 -8.90
CA ALA A 516 -33.06 -8.68 -9.77
C ALA A 516 -33.73 -7.55 -8.95
N HIS A 517 -34.57 -7.86 -7.96
CA HIS A 517 -35.14 -6.84 -7.07
C HIS A 517 -34.08 -6.05 -6.30
N ALA A 518 -33.06 -6.71 -5.76
CA ALA A 518 -31.98 -6.03 -5.03
C ALA A 518 -31.15 -5.09 -5.94
N VAL A 519 -30.86 -5.53 -7.17
CA VAL A 519 -30.23 -4.68 -8.20
C VAL A 519 -31.12 -3.47 -8.48
N LEU A 520 -32.39 -3.68 -8.84
CA LEU A 520 -33.34 -2.60 -9.16
C LEU A 520 -33.49 -1.59 -8.01
N ARG A 521 -33.65 -2.07 -6.77
CA ARG A 521 -33.72 -1.24 -5.56
C ARG A 521 -32.48 -0.36 -5.40
N ASN A 522 -31.28 -0.92 -5.57
CA ASN A 522 -30.05 -0.15 -5.43
C ASN A 522 -29.81 0.80 -6.62
N CYS A 523 -30.22 0.42 -7.83
CA CYS A 523 -30.28 1.31 -8.99
C CYS A 523 -31.17 2.53 -8.71
N ARG A 524 -32.38 2.31 -8.17
CA ARG A 524 -33.31 3.39 -7.77
C ARG A 524 -32.66 4.31 -6.72
N ARG A 525 -31.97 3.76 -5.71
CA ARG A 525 -31.30 4.57 -4.68
C ARG A 525 -30.17 5.43 -5.27
N LEU A 526 -29.34 4.83 -6.13
CA LEU A 526 -28.19 5.46 -6.75
C LEU A 526 -28.55 6.58 -7.73
N TRP A 527 -29.60 6.36 -8.54
CA TRP A 527 -29.93 7.22 -9.66
C TRP A 527 -31.24 8.00 -9.49
N GLY A 528 -32.18 7.50 -8.68
CA GLY A 528 -33.45 8.17 -8.39
C GLY A 528 -33.27 9.52 -7.70
N SER A 529 -32.29 9.64 -6.81
CA SER A 529 -31.94 10.92 -6.16
C SER A 529 -31.43 12.00 -7.13
N ARG A 530 -30.97 11.61 -8.33
CA ARG A 530 -30.41 12.53 -9.34
C ARG A 530 -31.41 12.90 -10.45
N ASN A 531 -32.57 12.27 -10.52
CA ASN A 531 -33.40 12.31 -11.73
C ASN A 531 -34.91 12.25 -11.41
N LYS A 532 -35.51 13.38 -11.00
CA LYS A 532 -36.97 13.48 -10.72
C LYS A 532 -37.85 13.00 -11.90
N SER A 533 -37.39 13.14 -13.14
CA SER A 533 -38.10 12.69 -14.36
C SER A 533 -37.88 11.22 -14.73
N GLY A 534 -36.89 10.54 -14.12
CA GLY A 534 -36.67 9.11 -14.29
C GLY A 534 -37.54 8.27 -13.35
N ILE A 535 -38.01 8.84 -12.23
CA ILE A 535 -38.79 8.14 -11.20
C ILE A 535 -40.14 7.62 -11.73
N MET A 536 -40.77 8.32 -12.68
CA MET A 536 -42.04 7.88 -13.29
C MET A 536 -41.94 6.53 -14.03
N LEU A 537 -40.75 6.09 -14.47
CA LEU A 537 -40.57 4.81 -15.16
C LEU A 537 -40.50 3.59 -14.22
N TRP A 538 -40.44 3.80 -12.90
CA TRP A 538 -40.10 2.77 -11.94
C TRP A 538 -41.20 2.47 -10.91
N ASN A 539 -42.24 3.29 -10.81
CA ASN A 539 -43.28 3.14 -9.79
C ASN A 539 -44.30 2.02 -10.09
N ASP A 540 -44.45 1.60 -11.36
CA ASP A 540 -45.44 0.59 -11.79
C ASP A 540 -45.14 -0.86 -11.33
N VAL A 541 -44.18 -1.04 -10.41
CA VAL A 541 -43.63 -2.34 -10.00
C VAL A 541 -44.16 -2.80 -8.64
N ASP A 542 -44.49 -1.87 -7.75
CA ASP A 542 -44.84 -2.20 -6.37
C ASP A 542 -46.38 -2.23 -6.14
N ASP A 543 -47.17 -1.63 -7.03
CA ASP A 543 -48.64 -1.59 -6.92
C ASP A 543 -49.34 -2.94 -7.23
N ALA A 544 -48.59 -3.99 -7.54
CA ALA A 544 -49.14 -5.29 -7.94
C ALA A 544 -49.20 -6.35 -6.82
N GLU A 545 -48.55 -6.17 -5.65
CA GLU A 545 -48.44 -7.27 -4.67
C GLU A 545 -48.72 -6.98 -3.17
N ASP A 546 -48.91 -5.74 -2.69
CA ASP A 546 -49.21 -5.52 -1.26
C ASP A 546 -50.62 -4.96 -0.98
N GLY A 547 -51.55 -5.88 -0.71
CA GLY A 547 -52.76 -5.57 0.03
C GLY A 547 -52.45 -5.46 1.53
N SER A 548 -52.01 -4.29 1.99
CA SER A 548 -52.08 -3.93 3.40
C SER A 548 -52.61 -2.49 3.55
N PRO A 549 -53.61 -2.26 4.42
CA PRO A 549 -54.08 -0.93 4.75
C PRO A 549 -53.15 -0.27 5.78
N TRP A 550 -53.26 1.05 5.90
CA TRP A 550 -52.61 1.96 6.88
C TRP A 550 -51.32 2.64 6.41
N PHE A 551 -51.45 3.82 5.80
CA PHE A 551 -50.94 5.07 6.36
C PHE A 551 -51.91 6.20 5.97
N GLU A 552 -52.31 7.01 6.95
CA GLU A 552 -53.16 8.18 6.77
C GLU A 552 -52.35 9.27 6.08
N ASP A 553 -52.89 9.80 4.98
CA ASP A 553 -52.36 10.97 4.29
C ASP A 553 -52.63 12.23 5.13
N GLU A 554 -51.57 12.99 5.44
CA GLU A 554 -51.70 14.38 5.86
C GLU A 554 -51.98 15.24 4.62
N GLU A 555 -53.20 15.78 4.55
CA GLU A 555 -53.65 16.76 3.57
C GLU A 555 -52.86 18.07 3.76
N GLU A 556 -52.02 18.43 2.78
CA GLU A 556 -51.60 19.82 2.58
C GLU A 556 -52.57 20.49 1.60
N GLU A 557 -53.35 21.43 2.11
CA GLU A 557 -54.22 22.34 1.38
C GLU A 557 -53.38 23.25 0.46
N GLU A 558 -53.51 23.08 -0.86
CA GLU A 558 -53.11 24.13 -1.82
C GLU A 558 -54.34 24.99 -2.14
N GLU A 559 -54.24 26.26 -1.77
CA GLU A 559 -55.23 27.30 -1.98
C GLU A 559 -55.42 27.61 -3.47
N ASP A 560 -56.69 27.72 -3.85
CA ASP A 560 -57.17 28.20 -5.15
C ASP A 560 -56.71 29.65 -5.42
N GLU A 561 -56.07 29.89 -6.57
CA GLU A 561 -56.02 31.23 -7.18
C GLU A 561 -56.65 31.19 -8.58
N ASP A 562 -57.57 32.13 -8.75
CA ASP A 562 -58.57 32.25 -9.80
C ASP A 562 -58.01 32.53 -11.21
N GLU A 563 -58.90 32.21 -12.15
CA GLU A 563 -58.91 32.48 -13.59
C GLU A 563 -58.58 33.94 -13.95
N GLU A 564 -57.94 34.15 -15.12
CA GLU A 564 -58.50 34.97 -16.22
C GLU A 564 -57.55 34.99 -17.45
N ASP A 565 -58.10 34.52 -18.58
CA ASP A 565 -57.93 34.94 -19.97
C ASP A 565 -56.54 35.33 -20.53
N GLU A 566 -56.07 34.58 -21.55
CA GLU A 566 -55.72 35.19 -22.85
C GLU A 566 -55.58 34.14 -23.98
N GLU A 567 -56.12 34.53 -25.13
CA GLU A 567 -56.40 33.77 -26.34
C GLU A 567 -55.16 33.39 -27.18
N ASP A 568 -55.39 32.48 -28.14
CA ASP A 568 -54.62 32.21 -29.37
C ASP A 568 -53.29 31.42 -29.27
N ARG A 569 -53.36 30.07 -29.33
CA ARG A 569 -52.36 29.23 -30.06
C ARG A 569 -52.93 27.93 -30.63
N ASP A 570 -52.97 27.88 -31.96
CA ASP A 570 -52.91 26.74 -32.89
C ASP A 570 -53.10 25.32 -32.33
N GLU A 571 -54.23 24.71 -32.69
CA GLU A 571 -54.49 23.28 -32.64
C GLU A 571 -53.46 22.50 -33.47
N ARG A 572 -52.49 21.86 -32.78
CA ARG A 572 -51.87 20.63 -33.26
C ARG A 572 -52.25 19.49 -32.30
N PRO A 573 -52.66 18.32 -32.81
CA PRO A 573 -52.95 17.19 -31.93
C PRO A 573 -51.67 16.80 -31.17
N PRO A 574 -51.77 16.45 -29.88
CA PRO A 574 -50.62 15.99 -29.11
C PRO A 574 -50.10 14.71 -29.76
N ARG A 575 -48.83 14.73 -30.17
CA ARG A 575 -48.11 13.48 -30.43
C ARG A 575 -47.98 12.77 -29.10
N GLU A 576 -48.82 11.77 -28.86
CA GLU A 576 -48.58 10.78 -27.82
C GLU A 576 -47.19 10.17 -28.05
N LYS A 577 -46.22 10.65 -27.26
CA LYS A 577 -44.98 9.90 -27.09
C LYS A 577 -45.35 8.73 -26.20
N LYS A 578 -45.58 7.56 -26.80
CA LYS A 578 -45.52 6.29 -26.06
C LYS A 578 -44.14 6.21 -25.41
N VAL A 579 -44.11 6.42 -24.09
CA VAL A 579 -42.96 6.09 -23.27
C VAL A 579 -43.17 4.63 -22.87
N CYS A 580 -42.36 3.71 -23.40
CA CYS A 580 -42.37 2.32 -22.94
C CYS A 580 -42.01 2.29 -21.46
N SER A 581 -42.84 1.64 -20.63
CA SER A 581 -42.54 1.44 -19.22
C SER A 581 -41.35 0.47 -19.05
N LEU A 582 -40.67 0.50 -17.91
CA LEU A 582 -39.58 -0.46 -17.64
C LEU A 582 -40.12 -1.91 -17.58
N SER A 583 -41.37 -2.08 -17.14
CA SER A 583 -42.10 -3.36 -17.17
C SER A 583 -42.34 -3.84 -18.61
N ASP A 584 -42.64 -2.95 -19.56
CA ASP A 584 -42.74 -3.28 -20.99
C ASP A 584 -41.38 -3.68 -21.57
N LEU A 585 -40.31 -2.96 -21.20
CA LEU A 585 -38.95 -3.23 -21.67
C LEU A 585 -38.44 -4.60 -21.18
N LEU A 586 -38.78 -4.97 -19.93
CA LEU A 586 -38.41 -6.22 -19.26
C LEU A 586 -39.43 -7.35 -19.47
N GLY A 587 -40.55 -7.08 -20.16
CA GLY A 587 -41.60 -8.06 -20.46
C GLY A 587 -42.27 -8.66 -19.22
N TRP A 588 -42.46 -7.88 -18.16
CA TRP A 588 -42.88 -8.37 -16.86
C TRP A 588 -44.41 -8.55 -16.75
N SER A 589 -44.89 -9.68 -16.24
CA SER A 589 -46.30 -9.87 -15.85
C SER A 589 -46.41 -10.49 -14.45
N PRO A 590 -47.39 -10.07 -13.61
CA PRO A 590 -47.61 -10.69 -12.31
C PRO A 590 -48.07 -12.15 -12.51
N GLY A 591 -47.36 -13.11 -11.91
CA GLY A 591 -47.80 -14.52 -11.88
C GLY A 591 -46.85 -15.57 -12.49
N LEU A 592 -45.74 -15.19 -13.13
CA LEU A 592 -44.76 -16.18 -13.62
C LEU A 592 -43.91 -16.76 -12.47
N LYS A 593 -44.00 -18.08 -12.29
CA LYS A 593 -43.15 -18.87 -11.37
C LYS A 593 -41.83 -19.34 -11.99
N GLU A 594 -41.58 -19.01 -13.25
CA GLU A 594 -40.41 -19.50 -14.00
C GLU A 594 -39.16 -18.66 -13.78
N PRO A 595 -37.95 -19.26 -13.88
CA PRO A 595 -36.69 -18.53 -13.88
C PRO A 595 -36.65 -17.50 -15.02
N TRP A 596 -35.95 -16.38 -14.81
CA TRP A 596 -35.86 -15.31 -15.80
C TRP A 596 -35.21 -15.83 -17.08
N SER A 597 -35.88 -15.66 -18.23
CA SER A 597 -35.29 -15.99 -19.53
C SER A 597 -34.03 -15.15 -19.78
N ALA A 598 -33.09 -15.70 -20.56
CA ALA A 598 -31.84 -15.02 -20.91
C ALA A 598 -32.07 -13.63 -21.53
N ASP A 599 -33.15 -13.49 -22.30
CA ASP A 599 -33.60 -12.23 -22.91
C ASP A 599 -33.97 -11.15 -21.86
N ARG A 600 -34.73 -11.51 -20.81
CA ARG A 600 -35.08 -10.58 -19.72
C ARG A 600 -33.87 -10.14 -18.90
N GLN A 601 -32.92 -11.05 -18.67
CA GLN A 601 -31.66 -10.73 -17.99
C GLN A 601 -30.81 -9.75 -18.81
N HIS A 602 -30.71 -9.99 -20.13
CA HIS A 602 -30.00 -9.12 -21.06
C HIS A 602 -30.62 -7.71 -21.10
N ARG A 603 -31.95 -7.61 -21.14
CA ARG A 603 -32.70 -6.33 -21.10
C ARG A 603 -32.49 -5.57 -19.80
N LEU A 604 -32.41 -6.27 -18.66
CA LEU A 604 -32.13 -5.66 -17.35
C LEU A 604 -30.70 -5.11 -17.27
N ILE A 605 -29.72 -5.85 -17.81
CA ILE A 605 -28.32 -5.43 -17.89
C ILE A 605 -28.21 -4.20 -18.80
N ILE A 606 -28.86 -4.21 -19.97
CA ILE A 606 -28.92 -3.06 -20.88
C ILE A 606 -29.58 -1.87 -20.19
N ALA A 607 -30.71 -2.07 -19.49
CA ALA A 607 -31.39 -0.99 -18.77
C ALA A 607 -30.52 -0.41 -17.65
N ALA A 608 -29.80 -1.25 -16.90
CA ALA A 608 -28.85 -0.81 -15.87
C ALA A 608 -27.65 -0.07 -16.48
N GLN A 609 -27.12 -0.53 -17.61
CA GLN A 609 -26.05 0.15 -18.36
C GLN A 609 -26.52 1.51 -18.90
N ILE A 610 -27.73 1.59 -19.46
CA ILE A 610 -28.33 2.83 -19.95
C ILE A 610 -28.55 3.81 -18.78
N ALA A 611 -29.04 3.34 -17.64
CA ALA A 611 -29.25 4.16 -16.44
C ALA A 611 -27.94 4.70 -15.83
N ALA A 612 -26.84 3.97 -16.01
CA ALA A 612 -25.51 4.33 -15.52
C ALA A 612 -24.80 5.43 -16.34
N LEU A 613 -25.21 5.70 -17.58
CA LEU A 613 -24.51 6.63 -18.47
C LEU A 613 -24.72 8.12 -18.08
N PRO A 614 -23.66 8.92 -17.91
CA PRO A 614 -23.80 10.36 -17.69
C PRO A 614 -24.26 11.08 -18.96
N LYS A 615 -25.36 11.86 -18.88
CA LYS A 615 -25.97 12.61 -20.00
C LYS A 615 -25.00 13.54 -20.77
N LYS A 616 -23.89 13.96 -20.18
CA LYS A 616 -22.94 14.90 -20.81
C LYS A 616 -21.93 14.27 -21.77
N GLY A 617 -21.97 12.96 -22.03
CA GLY A 617 -20.95 12.25 -22.83
C GLY A 617 -21.43 11.39 -23.99
N LEU A 618 -22.73 11.08 -24.14
CA LEU A 618 -23.18 10.28 -25.28
C LEU A 618 -23.09 11.10 -26.57
N LYS A 619 -22.26 10.65 -27.52
CA LYS A 619 -22.30 11.17 -28.88
C LYS A 619 -23.61 10.73 -29.52
N ASN A 620 -24.20 11.57 -30.39
CA ASN A 620 -25.47 11.27 -31.08
C ASN A 620 -25.50 9.88 -31.73
N ARG A 621 -24.34 9.39 -32.18
CA ARG A 621 -24.17 8.07 -32.79
C ARG A 621 -24.47 6.90 -31.83
N ASP A 622 -24.11 7.02 -30.55
CA ASP A 622 -24.33 5.96 -29.56
C ASP A 622 -25.82 5.90 -29.17
N ARG A 623 -26.48 7.07 -29.15
CA ARG A 623 -27.92 7.20 -28.96
C ARG A 623 -28.72 6.62 -30.14
N GLU A 624 -28.30 6.94 -31.36
CA GLU A 624 -28.94 6.42 -32.59
C GLU A 624 -28.77 4.90 -32.70
N TRP A 625 -27.61 4.36 -32.32
CA TRP A 625 -27.39 2.92 -32.28
C TRP A 625 -28.32 2.23 -31.27
N LEU A 626 -28.46 2.77 -30.05
CA LEU A 626 -29.39 2.27 -29.03
C LEU A 626 -30.85 2.33 -29.48
N GLU A 627 -31.27 3.43 -30.09
CA GLU A 627 -32.64 3.59 -30.60
C GLU A 627 -32.94 2.62 -31.76
N ASN A 628 -31.94 2.31 -32.59
CA ASN A 628 -32.09 1.32 -33.65
C ASN A 628 -32.11 -0.12 -33.10
N TYR A 629 -31.27 -0.44 -32.12
CA TYR A 629 -31.26 -1.76 -31.47
C TYR A 629 -32.61 -2.09 -30.83
N VAL A 630 -33.17 -1.16 -30.04
CA VAL A 630 -34.50 -1.36 -29.42
C VAL A 630 -35.59 -1.54 -30.48
N ARG A 631 -35.54 -0.75 -31.57
CA ARG A 631 -36.50 -0.85 -32.67
C ARG A 631 -36.42 -2.18 -33.42
N ASP A 632 -35.20 -2.71 -33.60
CA ASP A 632 -34.99 -3.97 -34.31
C ASP A 632 -35.41 -5.18 -33.45
N GLU A 633 -35.20 -5.12 -32.14
CA GLU A 633 -35.75 -6.09 -31.18
C GLU A 633 -37.29 -6.06 -31.12
N GLU A 634 -37.90 -4.87 -31.14
CA GLU A 634 -39.36 -4.74 -31.15
C GLU A 634 -39.97 -5.34 -32.43
N LYS A 635 -39.33 -5.13 -33.58
CA LYS A 635 -39.72 -5.79 -34.85
C LYS A 635 -39.53 -7.31 -34.80
N ALA A 636 -38.45 -7.79 -34.20
CA ALA A 636 -38.23 -9.24 -34.04
C ALA A 636 -39.32 -9.87 -33.18
N ARG A 637 -39.74 -9.20 -32.10
CA ARG A 637 -40.87 -9.60 -31.25
C ARG A 637 -42.18 -9.62 -32.01
N GLU A 638 -42.51 -8.55 -32.74
CA GLU A 638 -43.73 -8.48 -33.56
C GLU A 638 -43.75 -9.60 -34.61
N SER A 639 -42.61 -9.89 -35.23
CA SER A 639 -42.47 -10.99 -36.19
C SER A 639 -42.68 -12.36 -35.54
N HIS A 640 -42.11 -12.59 -34.36
CA HIS A 640 -42.29 -13.84 -33.63
C HIS A 640 -43.73 -14.04 -33.15
N GLU A 641 -44.37 -12.99 -32.62
CA GLU A 641 -45.76 -13.02 -32.19
C GLU A 641 -46.71 -13.25 -33.38
N ALA A 642 -46.41 -12.66 -34.54
CA ALA A 642 -47.13 -12.92 -35.79
C ALA A 642 -46.99 -14.37 -36.26
N ASP A 643 -45.80 -14.96 -36.16
CA ASP A 643 -45.59 -16.38 -36.52
C ASP A 643 -46.32 -17.32 -35.56
N MET A 644 -46.26 -17.06 -34.25
CA MET A 644 -47.03 -17.77 -33.22
C MET A 644 -48.55 -17.70 -33.49
N LYS A 645 -49.08 -16.52 -33.83
CA LYS A 645 -50.49 -16.36 -34.21
C LYS A 645 -50.83 -17.11 -35.50
N ARG A 646 -49.90 -17.17 -36.47
CA ARG A 646 -50.07 -17.92 -37.72
C ARG A 646 -50.11 -19.43 -37.47
N ARG A 647 -49.21 -19.96 -36.63
CA ARG A 647 -49.19 -21.38 -36.25
C ARG A 647 -50.44 -21.77 -35.49
N LYS A 648 -50.92 -20.93 -34.56
CA LYS A 648 -52.19 -21.17 -33.86
C LYS A 648 -53.40 -21.18 -34.81
N ARG A 649 -53.42 -20.31 -35.83
CA ARG A 649 -54.46 -20.35 -36.87
C ARG A 649 -54.38 -21.59 -37.74
N GLN A 650 -53.18 -22.00 -38.15
CA GLN A 650 -52.99 -23.22 -38.94
C GLN A 650 -53.40 -24.46 -38.16
N LYS A 651 -53.12 -24.52 -36.85
CA LYS A 651 -53.57 -25.60 -35.95
C LYS A 651 -55.09 -25.62 -35.81
N ALA A 652 -55.72 -24.47 -35.59
CA ALA A 652 -57.18 -24.37 -35.53
C ALA A 652 -57.87 -24.72 -36.86
N GLU A 653 -57.24 -24.39 -38.00
CA GLU A 653 -57.73 -24.76 -39.34
C GLU A 653 -57.58 -26.27 -39.59
N SER A 654 -56.51 -26.91 -39.12
CA SER A 654 -56.35 -28.37 -39.21
C SER A 654 -57.29 -29.14 -38.29
N GLU A 655 -57.61 -28.59 -37.11
CA GLU A 655 -58.54 -29.21 -36.14
C GLU A 655 -60.01 -29.05 -36.56
N SER A 656 -60.34 -28.02 -37.36
CA SER A 656 -61.72 -27.84 -37.87
C SER A 656 -62.12 -28.81 -39.01
N GLY A 657 -61.24 -29.73 -39.40
CA GLY A 657 -61.43 -30.64 -40.54
C GLY A 657 -61.73 -32.10 -40.21
N THR A 658 -61.78 -32.48 -38.93
CA THR A 658 -61.97 -33.88 -38.50
C THR A 658 -62.98 -33.94 -37.35
N GLU A 659 -64.26 -34.06 -37.71
CA GLU A 659 -65.24 -34.72 -36.84
C GLU A 659 -65.00 -36.22 -37.02
N ASP A 660 -64.34 -36.88 -36.07
CA ASP A 660 -64.52 -38.30 -35.74
C ASP A 660 -63.72 -38.63 -34.45
N ASP A 661 -64.50 -38.85 -33.38
CA ASP A 661 -64.35 -39.64 -32.15
C ASP A 661 -62.97 -40.09 -31.60
N ASP A 662 -62.80 -39.75 -30.30
CA ASP A 662 -62.18 -40.53 -29.21
C ASP A 662 -60.72 -41.03 -29.34
N GLU A 663 -59.73 -40.18 -29.04
CA GLU A 663 -58.40 -40.59 -28.51
C GLU A 663 -57.64 -39.36 -27.94
N GLU A 664 -57.89 -39.00 -26.67
CA GLU A 664 -57.42 -37.74 -26.06
C GLU A 664 -56.25 -37.88 -25.05
N ASP A 665 -55.57 -39.04 -24.94
CA ASP A 665 -54.61 -39.28 -23.83
C ASP A 665 -53.14 -39.56 -24.24
N GLU A 666 -52.74 -39.51 -25.53
CA GLU A 666 -51.35 -39.82 -25.94
C GLU A 666 -50.51 -38.63 -26.50
N GLU A 667 -51.08 -37.43 -26.69
CA GLU A 667 -50.34 -36.30 -27.30
C GLU A 667 -49.60 -35.37 -26.30
N GLU A 668 -49.75 -35.56 -24.98
CA GLU A 668 -49.11 -34.67 -23.98
C GLU A 668 -47.62 -35.01 -23.71
N GLU A 669 -47.16 -36.24 -24.00
CA GLU A 669 -45.76 -36.65 -23.77
C GLU A 669 -44.78 -36.17 -24.86
N ASP A 670 -45.23 -35.99 -26.12
CA ASP A 670 -44.36 -35.52 -27.21
C ASP A 670 -44.10 -34.00 -27.17
N TYR A 671 -44.98 -33.23 -26.51
CA TYR A 671 -44.80 -31.79 -26.32
C TYR A 671 -43.69 -31.45 -25.30
N GLU A 672 -43.47 -32.27 -24.27
CA GLU A 672 -42.38 -32.07 -23.30
C GLU A 672 -40.99 -32.44 -23.85
N ALA A 673 -40.93 -33.33 -24.85
CA ALA A 673 -39.67 -33.70 -25.51
C ALA A 673 -39.21 -32.61 -26.49
N PHE A 674 -40.14 -32.01 -27.25
CA PHE A 674 -39.82 -30.97 -28.23
C PHE A 674 -39.39 -29.64 -27.57
N ALA A 675 -39.97 -29.29 -26.41
CA ALA A 675 -39.60 -28.08 -25.67
C ALA A 675 -38.19 -28.15 -25.05
N LYS A 676 -37.68 -29.36 -24.77
CA LYS A 676 -36.32 -29.54 -24.22
C LYS A 676 -35.21 -29.37 -25.26
N ASP A 677 -35.45 -29.76 -26.51
CA ASP A 677 -34.46 -29.63 -27.59
C ASP A 677 -34.32 -28.18 -28.09
N GLU A 678 -35.39 -27.36 -28.06
CA GLU A 678 -35.30 -25.92 -28.42
C GLU A 678 -34.54 -25.07 -27.37
N ASP A 679 -34.60 -25.44 -26.08
CA ASP A 679 -33.88 -24.73 -25.01
C ASP A 679 -32.36 -24.97 -25.07
N GLU A 680 -31.88 -26.11 -25.57
CA GLU A 680 -30.44 -26.38 -25.75
C GLU A 680 -29.83 -25.60 -26.92
N ASP A 681 -30.56 -25.43 -28.04
CA ASP A 681 -30.10 -24.68 -29.21
C ASP A 681 -30.09 -23.15 -28.96
N LEU A 682 -31.07 -22.62 -28.20
CA LEU A 682 -31.06 -21.23 -27.72
C LEU A 682 -29.91 -20.96 -26.73
N GLY A 683 -29.51 -21.99 -25.97
CA GLY A 683 -28.36 -21.98 -25.07
C GLY A 683 -26.98 -21.88 -25.76
N MET A 684 -26.88 -22.23 -27.05
CA MET A 684 -25.64 -22.08 -27.84
C MET A 684 -25.58 -20.75 -28.61
N ASP A 685 -26.72 -20.20 -29.04
CA ASP A 685 -26.80 -18.95 -29.80
C ASP A 685 -26.52 -17.71 -28.91
N TRP A 686 -26.92 -17.73 -27.63
CA TRP A 686 -26.68 -16.61 -26.72
C TRP A 686 -25.18 -16.37 -26.45
N GLN A 687 -24.38 -17.44 -26.35
CA GLN A 687 -22.93 -17.33 -26.13
C GLN A 687 -22.23 -16.67 -27.32
N LYS A 688 -22.71 -16.93 -28.55
CA LYS A 688 -22.22 -16.28 -29.76
C LYS A 688 -22.66 -14.82 -29.85
N ARG A 689 -23.89 -14.49 -29.47
CA ARG A 689 -24.40 -13.10 -29.46
C ARG A 689 -23.78 -12.23 -28.37
N LEU A 690 -23.39 -12.80 -27.23
CA LEU A 690 -22.65 -12.07 -26.19
C LEU A 690 -21.19 -11.80 -26.59
N MET A 691 -20.61 -12.66 -27.44
CA MET A 691 -19.22 -12.56 -27.91
C MET A 691 -19.04 -11.67 -29.15
N SER A 692 -20.13 -11.34 -29.85
CA SER A 692 -20.19 -10.46 -31.03
C SER A 692 -20.61 -9.06 -30.62
#